data_AF-A0A8S1HF95-F1
#
_entry.id   AF-A0A8S1HF95-F1
#
_cell.length_a   1.000
_cell.length_b   1.000
_cell.length_c   1.000
_cell.angle_alpha   90.00
_cell.angle_beta   90.00
_cell.angle_gamma   90.00
#
_symmetry.space_group_name_H-M   'P 1'
#
loop_
_entity.id
_entity.type
_entity.pdbx_description
1 polymer ?
#
loop_
_entity_poly.entity_id
_entity_poly.type
_entity_poly.pdbx_seq_one_letter_code
_entity_poly.pdbx_strand_id
1 'polypeptide(L)'
;MSLHIAVDGILGTHVFWEDIETEMQRALNTKSKFGEAKTVQNIGDMKGFMSRIGLVEAFWQGEDAEKLPAKFVIKIASQLAMSEIHEKMSQVFDHEPLSKEQIDAFAQITRETHNREVAAYKLLQREKDPNIPIPTIYATRSFSDSNQLQGFLVMNYFDNLYPVPAYEIISSEELRPMLRAAAALSAMGVRLPAEDFSFAETRDFACLFMDTFFDETRVESTKAVIKKLLPDENAEMTDEACELLDFYSNPGFYRKLAEAYEYLGFEKVITHSDLWSGNMLMTKNDGRLHLEALIDWQIVTRGTPAQDMCRLLISCMAGKERRENWESLLEMFYGFLLEDIPEGKKAPYTLEQLKESYLLLFPISVFMVMPAIGSMLQLAGQQIEESKRQQIVAVATEKTLCLTEDLIEVPMDILEFSILFFTVFGTFGNLNIIVATSSSKLLRHRCGYLLVILAFCDTICLWNEFASLIRLTFGWESMSLRRCFFTNIIYVYIEPFEVHLIFAIAFDRLYAMHFGTSYLGLSEEIVNFCVLPFAMPELVSYVWNQYNLWMAVATLLLHSFTYCTVYCFKKKSQSSGSESLVVTQKAILNTVIIQALVFCGSSVLSAALIAVLGLFEKPPVDPELVSTYAVIPGLLSYSGNFYIYFWRSRDYRHQFMRQLGCGKFLPQEQSLVFVSSIRSKTSSQH
;
A
#
# COMPACT_ATOMS: atom_id res chain seq x y z
N MET A 1 26.29 -22.77 25.92
CA MET A 1 24.90 -22.87 26.42
C MET A 1 24.05 -21.92 25.60
N SER A 2 22.78 -22.25 25.35
CA SER A 2 21.88 -21.46 24.50
C SER A 2 20.46 -21.44 25.07
N LEU A 3 19.66 -20.46 24.67
CA LEU A 3 18.28 -20.24 25.13
C LEU A 3 17.29 -21.36 24.71
N HIS A 4 17.69 -22.24 23.79
CA HIS A 4 16.92 -23.41 23.37
C HIS A 4 17.27 -24.69 24.16
N ILE A 5 18.23 -24.64 25.07
CA ILE A 5 18.64 -25.79 25.89
C ILE A 5 17.98 -25.67 27.26
N ALA A 6 17.15 -26.64 27.62
CA ALA A 6 16.54 -26.74 28.94
C ALA A 6 17.59 -27.08 30.01
N VAL A 7 17.48 -26.44 31.18
CA VAL A 7 18.33 -26.66 32.36
C VAL A 7 17.50 -26.61 33.65
N ASP A 8 18.10 -26.91 34.80
CA ASP A 8 17.40 -27.04 36.10
C ASP A 8 16.92 -25.70 36.72
N GLY A 9 16.93 -24.60 35.95
CA GLY A 9 16.38 -23.33 36.42
C GLY A 9 14.86 -23.25 36.27
N ILE A 10 14.32 -22.09 36.61
CA ILE A 10 12.88 -21.85 36.68
C ILE A 10 12.24 -22.06 35.31
N LEU A 11 11.20 -22.89 35.28
CA LEU A 11 10.49 -23.30 34.05
C LEU A 11 11.43 -23.89 32.98
N GLY A 12 12.51 -24.54 33.39
CA GLY A 12 13.49 -25.17 32.50
C GLY A 12 14.50 -24.18 31.90
N THR A 13 14.53 -22.93 32.35
CA THR A 13 15.36 -21.85 31.77
C THR A 13 16.67 -21.65 32.54
N HIS A 14 17.54 -20.75 32.06
CA HIS A 14 18.81 -20.40 32.72
C HIS A 14 18.66 -19.39 33.87
N VAL A 15 17.43 -19.09 34.30
CA VAL A 15 17.13 -18.18 35.41
C VAL A 15 16.87 -18.99 36.68
N PHE A 16 17.61 -18.70 37.76
CA PHE A 16 17.49 -19.39 39.04
C PHE A 16 16.78 -18.53 40.09
N TRP A 17 16.41 -19.13 41.22
CA TRP A 17 15.70 -18.43 42.30
C TRP A 17 16.51 -17.27 42.87
N GLU A 18 17.83 -17.46 43.02
CA GLU A 18 18.75 -16.46 43.53
C GLU A 18 18.82 -15.23 42.61
N ASP A 19 18.67 -15.42 41.29
CA ASP A 19 18.65 -14.33 40.32
C ASP A 19 17.47 -13.41 40.53
N ILE A 20 16.28 -13.99 40.69
CA ILE A 20 15.03 -13.25 40.90
C ILE A 20 15.05 -12.60 42.29
N GLU A 21 15.44 -13.34 43.32
CA GLU A 21 15.49 -12.82 44.69
C GLU A 21 16.41 -11.61 44.79
N THR A 22 17.60 -11.69 44.19
CA THR A 22 18.59 -10.60 44.23
C THR A 22 18.07 -9.34 43.53
N GLU A 23 17.44 -9.49 42.37
CA GLU A 23 16.88 -8.34 41.65
C GLU A 23 15.65 -7.76 42.37
N MET A 24 14.79 -8.60 42.95
CA MET A 24 13.63 -8.16 43.72
C MET A 24 14.03 -7.47 45.03
N GLN A 25 15.02 -7.99 45.77
CA GLN A 25 15.59 -7.35 46.95
C GLN A 25 16.15 -5.97 46.63
N ARG A 26 16.87 -5.84 45.51
CA ARG A 26 17.39 -4.56 45.03
C ARG A 26 16.26 -3.60 44.69
N ALA A 27 15.29 -4.03 43.91
CA ALA A 27 14.23 -3.16 43.41
C ALA A 27 13.24 -2.73 44.50
N LEU A 28 12.92 -3.61 45.44
CA LEU A 28 12.03 -3.34 46.57
C LEU A 28 12.77 -2.80 47.80
N ASN A 29 14.10 -2.64 47.71
CA ASN A 29 14.96 -2.17 48.79
C ASN A 29 14.73 -2.92 50.12
N THR A 30 14.80 -4.25 50.08
CA THR A 30 14.59 -5.13 51.24
C THR A 30 15.74 -6.13 51.41
N LYS A 31 15.90 -6.64 52.63
CA LYS A 31 16.78 -7.77 52.96
C LYS A 31 16.02 -9.08 53.17
N SER A 32 14.69 -9.05 53.03
CA SER A 32 13.84 -10.23 53.14
C SER A 32 14.14 -11.21 52.01
N LYS A 33 14.02 -12.51 52.27
CA LYS A 33 14.32 -13.58 51.30
C LYS A 33 13.06 -14.35 50.93
N PHE A 34 13.06 -15.04 49.80
CA PHE A 34 12.00 -15.98 49.47
C PHE A 34 12.01 -17.15 50.45
N GLY A 35 10.82 -17.56 50.89
CA GLY A 35 10.68 -18.67 51.82
C GLY A 35 10.99 -20.02 51.18
N GLU A 36 11.13 -21.05 52.03
CA GLU A 36 11.30 -22.43 51.56
C GLU A 36 10.07 -22.94 50.79
N ALA A 37 8.88 -22.45 51.14
CA ALA A 37 7.61 -22.82 50.50
C ALA A 37 7.33 -22.09 49.16
N LYS A 38 8.30 -21.36 48.61
CA LYS A 38 8.16 -20.65 47.32
C LYS A 38 7.76 -21.60 46.19
N THR A 39 6.86 -21.14 45.34
CA THR A 39 6.35 -21.91 44.20
C THR A 39 6.45 -21.10 42.92
N VAL A 40 6.55 -21.82 41.79
CA VAL A 40 6.37 -21.24 40.46
C VAL A 40 5.44 -22.15 39.66
N GLN A 41 4.38 -21.57 39.12
CA GLN A 41 3.44 -22.25 38.23
C GLN A 41 3.59 -21.67 36.82
N ASN A 42 3.79 -22.52 35.81
CA ASN A 42 3.70 -22.07 34.43
C ASN A 42 2.25 -21.66 34.12
N ILE A 43 2.05 -20.40 33.78
CA ILE A 43 0.74 -19.82 33.38
C ILE A 43 0.75 -19.37 31.92
N GLY A 44 1.85 -19.65 31.21
CA GLY A 44 2.01 -19.29 29.82
C GLY A 44 1.20 -20.18 28.86
N ASP A 45 0.79 -21.39 29.25
CA ASP A 45 -0.10 -22.32 28.51
C ASP A 45 0.04 -22.28 26.97
N MET A 46 1.27 -22.34 26.43
CA MET A 46 1.58 -22.24 24.99
C MET A 46 1.20 -20.91 24.31
N LYS A 47 0.78 -19.89 25.05
CA LYS A 47 0.50 -18.52 24.58
C LYS A 47 1.74 -17.63 24.60
N GLY A 48 2.76 -17.96 25.41
CA GLY A 48 4.05 -17.28 25.40
C GLY A 48 4.95 -17.79 24.28
N PHE A 49 5.02 -17.09 23.16
CA PHE A 49 5.78 -17.54 21.98
C PHE A 49 7.31 -17.44 22.19
N MET A 50 7.81 -16.28 22.65
CA MET A 50 9.25 -16.02 22.89
C MET A 50 9.64 -16.06 24.38
N SER A 51 8.76 -16.56 25.24
CA SER A 51 8.97 -16.49 26.70
C SER A 51 8.24 -17.59 27.46
N ARG A 52 8.80 -17.97 28.61
CA ARG A 52 8.09 -18.73 29.65
C ARG A 52 7.48 -17.76 30.65
N ILE A 53 6.22 -17.96 31.01
CA ILE A 53 5.51 -17.10 31.96
C ILE A 53 5.18 -17.90 33.21
N GLY A 54 5.68 -17.45 34.36
CA GLY A 54 5.50 -18.07 35.66
C GLY A 54 4.74 -17.19 36.63
N LEU A 55 3.74 -17.74 37.31
CA LEU A 55 3.19 -17.15 38.54
C LEU A 55 4.06 -17.61 39.70
N VAL A 56 4.67 -16.66 40.42
CA VAL A 56 5.51 -16.93 41.59
C VAL A 56 4.74 -16.56 42.85
N GLU A 57 4.72 -17.47 43.81
CA GLU A 57 4.36 -17.19 45.19
C GLU A 57 5.63 -17.24 46.04
N ALA A 58 6.03 -16.09 46.58
CA ALA A 58 7.38 -15.92 47.14
C ALA A 58 7.52 -16.35 48.60
N PHE A 59 6.43 -16.33 49.37
CA PHE A 59 6.41 -16.63 50.81
C PHE A 59 7.56 -15.94 51.58
N TRP A 60 7.67 -14.62 51.44
CA TRP A 60 8.77 -13.83 52.00
C TRP A 60 9.04 -14.10 53.48
N GLN A 61 10.32 -14.12 53.86
CA GLN A 61 10.80 -14.22 55.24
C GLN A 61 11.72 -13.04 55.55
N GLY A 62 11.43 -12.31 56.63
CA GLY A 62 12.19 -11.14 57.05
C GLY A 62 11.30 -10.06 57.68
N GLU A 63 11.93 -8.96 58.11
CA GLU A 63 11.27 -7.86 58.82
C GLU A 63 10.21 -7.14 57.98
N ASP A 64 10.37 -7.11 56.65
CA ASP A 64 9.46 -6.43 55.73
C ASP A 64 8.49 -7.38 55.00
N ALA A 65 8.49 -8.67 55.33
CA ALA A 65 7.80 -9.70 54.55
C ALA A 65 6.31 -9.38 54.26
N GLU A 66 5.59 -8.81 55.23
CA GLU A 66 4.17 -8.46 55.10
C GLU A 66 3.88 -7.31 54.11
N LYS A 67 4.88 -6.49 53.79
CA LYS A 67 4.75 -5.34 52.87
C LYS A 67 5.15 -5.67 51.44
N LEU A 68 5.74 -6.85 51.21
CA LEU A 68 6.26 -7.28 49.91
C LEU A 68 5.18 -8.01 49.11
N PRO A 69 5.25 -7.98 47.76
CA PRO A 69 4.28 -8.68 46.93
C PRO A 69 4.34 -10.19 47.18
N ALA A 70 3.24 -10.76 47.68
CA ALA A 70 3.12 -12.19 47.94
C ALA A 70 3.10 -13.01 46.64
N LYS A 71 2.46 -12.46 45.59
CA LYS A 71 2.37 -13.04 44.25
C LYS A 71 2.85 -12.06 43.20
N PHE A 72 3.54 -12.57 42.18
CA PHE A 72 3.96 -11.78 41.03
C PHE A 72 4.16 -12.68 39.80
N VAL A 73 4.15 -12.08 38.63
CA VAL A 73 4.42 -12.77 37.36
C VAL A 73 5.88 -12.56 36.99
N ILE A 74 6.55 -13.63 36.57
CA ILE A 74 7.84 -13.57 35.89
C ILE A 74 7.70 -14.00 34.44
N LYS A 75 8.16 -13.16 33.51
CA LYS A 75 8.32 -13.51 32.09
C LYS A 75 9.81 -13.68 31.81
N ILE A 76 10.20 -14.89 31.41
CA ILE A 76 11.58 -15.27 31.14
C ILE A 76 11.75 -15.46 29.64
N ALA A 77 12.65 -14.68 29.03
CA ALA A 77 12.96 -14.78 27.61
C ALA A 77 13.58 -16.15 27.31
N SER A 78 12.97 -16.90 26.40
CA SER A 78 13.32 -18.31 26.19
C SER A 78 12.85 -18.79 24.82
N GLN A 79 13.66 -19.62 24.15
CA GLN A 79 13.27 -20.28 22.90
C GLN A 79 12.52 -21.60 23.13
N LEU A 80 12.54 -22.14 24.35
CA LEU A 80 11.90 -23.43 24.66
C LEU A 80 10.41 -23.47 24.27
N ALA A 81 9.69 -22.38 24.52
CA ALA A 81 8.26 -22.31 24.20
C ALA A 81 8.02 -22.33 22.69
N MET A 82 8.83 -21.60 21.92
CA MET A 82 8.79 -21.61 20.46
C MET A 82 9.13 -22.99 19.89
N SER A 83 10.15 -23.66 20.42
CA SER A 83 10.52 -25.01 19.99
C SER A 83 9.39 -26.01 20.21
N GLU A 84 8.68 -25.94 21.34
CA GLU A 84 7.51 -26.78 21.61
C GLU A 84 6.34 -26.49 20.67
N ILE A 85 6.11 -25.21 20.31
CA ILE A 85 5.09 -24.83 19.32
C ILE A 85 5.47 -25.36 17.95
N HIS A 86 6.72 -25.15 17.52
CA HIS A 86 7.22 -25.61 16.22
C HIS A 86 7.14 -27.12 16.09
N GLU A 87 7.55 -27.87 17.12
CA GLU A 87 7.48 -29.34 17.12
C GLU A 87 6.02 -29.83 17.01
N LYS A 88 5.08 -29.18 17.68
CA LYS A 88 3.65 -29.50 17.53
C LYS A 88 3.12 -29.16 16.13
N MET A 89 3.52 -28.02 15.58
CA MET A 89 3.13 -27.60 14.23
C MET A 89 3.72 -28.53 13.16
N SER A 90 4.98 -28.94 13.30
CA SER A 90 5.63 -29.87 12.36
C SER A 90 4.97 -31.24 12.35
N GLN A 91 4.48 -31.71 13.51
CA GLN A 91 3.71 -32.95 13.59
C GLN A 91 2.34 -32.86 12.89
N VAL A 92 1.76 -31.67 12.76
CA VAL A 92 0.43 -31.45 12.16
C VAL A 92 0.52 -31.15 10.66
N PHE A 93 1.54 -30.40 10.23
CA PHE A 93 1.68 -29.89 8.86
C PHE A 93 2.87 -30.49 8.09
N ASP A 94 3.52 -31.54 8.62
CA ASP A 94 4.67 -32.22 8.02
C ASP A 94 5.82 -31.25 7.67
N HIS A 95 6.05 -30.26 8.53
CA HIS A 95 7.15 -29.29 8.37
C HIS A 95 8.49 -29.88 8.81
N GLU A 96 9.56 -29.45 8.16
CA GLU A 96 10.90 -29.76 8.62
C GLU A 96 11.20 -29.09 9.99
N PRO A 97 12.00 -29.74 10.85
CA PRO A 97 12.50 -29.12 12.06
C PRO A 97 13.36 -27.90 11.75
N LEU A 98 13.40 -26.94 12.67
CA LEU A 98 14.21 -25.72 12.50
C LEU A 98 15.70 -26.05 12.29
N SER A 99 16.31 -25.41 11.30
CA SER A 99 17.74 -25.48 11.07
C SER A 99 18.52 -24.80 12.21
N LYS A 100 19.81 -25.12 12.32
CA LYS A 100 20.67 -24.50 13.33
C LYS A 100 20.79 -22.99 13.11
N GLU A 101 20.90 -22.55 11.86
CA GLU A 101 20.93 -21.13 11.50
C GLU A 101 19.65 -20.41 11.93
N GLN A 102 18.48 -21.03 11.75
CA GLN A 102 17.21 -20.48 12.21
C GLN A 102 17.19 -20.36 13.74
N ILE A 103 17.58 -21.42 14.47
CA ILE A 103 17.65 -21.43 15.94
C ILE A 103 18.58 -20.31 16.46
N ASP A 104 19.74 -20.12 15.84
CA ASP A 104 20.70 -19.09 16.24
C ASP A 104 20.16 -17.67 15.93
N ALA A 105 19.49 -17.47 14.79
CA ALA A 105 18.82 -16.23 14.44
C ALA A 105 17.69 -15.90 15.43
N PHE A 106 16.87 -16.88 15.80
CA PHE A 106 15.83 -16.73 16.82
C PHE A 106 16.40 -16.35 18.18
N ALA A 107 17.59 -16.85 18.53
CA ALA A 107 18.28 -16.47 19.76
C ALA A 107 18.60 -14.99 19.81
N GLN A 108 19.08 -14.45 18.69
CA GLN A 108 19.38 -13.04 18.57
C GLN A 108 18.09 -12.21 18.67
N ILE A 109 17.06 -12.56 17.91
CA ILE A 109 15.76 -11.88 17.93
C ILE A 109 15.18 -11.87 19.35
N THR A 110 15.16 -13.02 20.03
CA THR A 110 14.66 -13.14 21.42
C THR A 110 15.36 -12.19 22.38
N ARG A 111 16.69 -12.01 22.25
CA ARG A 111 17.44 -11.10 23.10
C ARG A 111 17.14 -9.63 22.78
N GLU A 112 17.06 -9.31 21.49
CA GLU A 112 16.77 -7.96 21.01
C GLU A 112 15.37 -7.51 21.44
N THR A 113 14.35 -8.34 21.22
CA THR A 113 12.95 -8.03 21.58
C THR A 113 12.74 -7.96 23.08
N HIS A 114 13.37 -8.85 23.87
CA HIS A 114 13.35 -8.77 25.34
C HIS A 114 13.98 -7.46 25.85
N ASN A 115 15.16 -7.10 25.33
CA ASN A 115 15.82 -5.86 25.74
C ASN A 115 15.00 -4.63 25.33
N ARG A 116 14.33 -4.68 24.19
CA ARG A 116 13.39 -3.66 23.72
C ARG A 116 12.20 -3.52 24.68
N GLU A 117 11.59 -4.64 25.09
CA GLU A 117 10.49 -4.65 26.08
C GLU A 117 10.92 -4.03 27.41
N VAL A 118 12.11 -4.39 27.91
CA VAL A 118 12.65 -3.82 29.15
C VAL A 118 12.86 -2.30 29.02
N ALA A 119 13.37 -1.82 27.88
CA ALA A 119 13.56 -0.39 27.65
C ALA A 119 12.21 0.36 27.57
N ALA A 120 11.22 -0.24 26.90
CA ALA A 120 9.87 0.30 26.79
C ALA A 120 9.23 0.46 28.17
N TYR A 121 9.24 -0.58 29.01
CA TYR A 121 8.69 -0.47 30.36
C TYR A 121 9.40 0.57 31.22
N LYS A 122 10.73 0.67 31.13
CA LYS A 122 11.48 1.72 31.86
C LYS A 122 11.04 3.12 31.45
N LEU A 123 10.82 3.35 30.15
CA LEU A 123 10.31 4.61 29.65
C LEU A 123 8.88 4.89 30.16
N LEU A 124 7.98 3.92 30.00
CA LEU A 124 6.58 4.06 30.41
C LEU A 124 6.44 4.26 31.93
N GLN A 125 7.26 3.60 32.75
CA GLN A 125 7.31 3.81 34.20
C GLN A 125 7.93 5.15 34.61
N ARG A 126 8.81 5.73 33.77
CA ARG A 126 9.36 7.08 33.99
C ARG A 126 8.30 8.14 33.73
N GLU A 127 7.58 8.01 32.61
CA GLU A 127 6.56 8.98 32.20
C GLU A 127 5.25 8.88 32.99
N LYS A 128 4.85 7.66 33.37
CA LYS A 128 3.63 7.37 34.15
C LYS A 128 2.38 8.03 33.55
N ASP A 129 2.24 7.94 32.24
CA ASP A 129 1.11 8.51 31.53
C ASP A 129 -0.19 7.79 31.96
N PRO A 130 -1.19 8.49 32.52
CA PRO A 130 -2.42 7.86 32.99
C PRO A 130 -3.26 7.25 31.85
N ASN A 131 -3.02 7.66 30.60
CA ASN A 131 -3.73 7.14 29.44
C ASN A 131 -3.10 5.85 28.90
N ILE A 132 -1.91 5.46 29.37
CA ILE A 132 -1.21 4.24 28.94
C ILE A 132 -1.10 3.29 30.14
N PRO A 133 -2.13 2.49 30.42
CA PRO A 133 -2.11 1.58 31.56
C PRO A 133 -1.10 0.46 31.30
N ILE A 134 -0.18 0.25 32.25
CA ILE A 134 0.83 -0.80 32.23
C ILE A 134 0.86 -1.54 33.57
N PRO A 135 1.30 -2.81 33.60
CA PRO A 135 1.61 -3.46 34.87
C PRO A 135 2.70 -2.69 35.64
N THR A 136 2.66 -2.81 36.96
CA THR A 136 3.78 -2.45 37.80
C THR A 136 4.91 -3.44 37.56
N ILE A 137 5.99 -2.97 36.94
CA ILE A 137 7.22 -3.74 36.80
C ILE A 137 8.05 -3.57 38.09
N TYR A 138 8.27 -4.68 38.79
CA TYR A 138 9.10 -4.70 40.00
C TYR A 138 10.57 -4.80 39.67
N ALA A 139 10.96 -5.71 38.77
CA ALA A 139 12.37 -5.95 38.45
C ALA A 139 12.54 -6.35 36.99
N THR A 140 13.70 -6.05 36.41
CA THR A 140 14.06 -6.42 35.04
C THR A 140 15.52 -6.82 34.98
N ARG A 141 15.85 -7.81 34.16
CA ARG A 141 17.23 -8.13 33.77
C ARG A 141 17.33 -8.20 32.26
N SER A 142 18.15 -7.33 31.69
CA SER A 142 18.47 -7.29 30.25
C SER A 142 19.61 -8.25 29.91
N PHE A 143 19.63 -8.70 28.67
CA PHE A 143 20.80 -9.36 28.08
C PHE A 143 21.93 -8.33 27.83
N SER A 144 23.17 -8.79 27.94
CA SER A 144 24.40 -8.03 27.66
C SER A 144 25.50 -8.99 27.23
N ASP A 145 26.65 -8.51 26.74
CA ASP A 145 27.77 -9.37 26.35
C ASP A 145 28.21 -10.33 27.48
N SER A 146 28.10 -9.90 28.74
CA SER A 146 28.36 -10.72 29.93
C SER A 146 27.18 -11.59 30.40
N ASN A 147 25.95 -11.30 29.94
CA ASN A 147 24.74 -12.04 30.28
C ASN A 147 23.94 -12.37 29.01
N GLN A 148 24.20 -13.54 28.43
CA GLN A 148 23.53 -13.99 27.20
C GLN A 148 22.39 -14.98 27.44
N LEU A 149 22.13 -15.35 28.71
CA LEU A 149 21.23 -16.45 29.07
C LEU A 149 20.11 -16.08 30.04
N GLN A 150 20.26 -14.99 30.80
CA GLN A 150 19.35 -14.66 31.90
C GLN A 150 18.62 -13.34 31.63
N GLY A 151 17.64 -13.37 30.72
CA GLY A 151 16.74 -12.25 30.45
C GLY A 151 15.37 -12.50 31.07
N PHE A 152 14.92 -11.63 31.97
CA PHE A 152 13.59 -11.74 32.56
C PHE A 152 13.03 -10.39 33.01
N LEU A 153 11.72 -10.36 33.23
CA LEU A 153 11.01 -9.24 33.85
C LEU A 153 10.00 -9.77 34.87
N VAL A 154 9.84 -9.02 35.95
CA VAL A 154 8.97 -9.34 37.09
C VAL A 154 7.95 -8.22 37.23
N MET A 155 6.67 -8.58 37.21
CA MET A 155 5.56 -7.63 37.24
C MET A 155 4.47 -8.04 38.22
N ASN A 156 3.61 -7.11 38.60
CA ASN A 156 2.46 -7.42 39.45
C ASN A 156 1.55 -8.47 38.79
N TYR A 157 0.94 -9.28 39.64
CA TYR A 157 -0.14 -10.16 39.25
C TYR A 157 -1.48 -9.41 39.37
N PHE A 158 -2.38 -9.59 38.41
CA PHE A 158 -3.74 -9.07 38.47
C PHE A 158 -4.68 -10.22 38.85
N ASP A 159 -5.37 -10.07 39.97
CA ASP A 159 -6.43 -10.98 40.36
C ASP A 159 -7.67 -10.75 39.46
N ASN A 160 -8.33 -11.83 39.03
CA ASN A 160 -9.60 -11.81 38.28
C ASN A 160 -9.55 -11.30 36.83
N LEU A 161 -8.45 -11.50 36.12
CA LEU A 161 -8.40 -11.25 34.68
C LEU A 161 -9.40 -12.12 33.91
N TYR A 162 -10.10 -11.51 32.95
CA TYR A 162 -10.94 -12.17 31.98
C TYR A 162 -10.16 -12.37 30.68
N PRO A 163 -9.85 -13.61 30.26
CA PRO A 163 -9.18 -13.85 28.99
C PRO A 163 -10.13 -13.53 27.84
N VAL A 164 -9.75 -12.58 26.98
CA VAL A 164 -10.50 -12.26 25.75
C VAL A 164 -9.95 -13.13 24.62
N PRO A 165 -10.61 -14.25 24.26
CA PRO A 165 -10.15 -15.09 23.17
C PRO A 165 -10.29 -14.35 21.83
N ALA A 166 -9.52 -14.75 20.82
CA ALA A 166 -9.50 -14.08 19.53
C ALA A 166 -10.84 -14.17 18.74
N TYR A 167 -11.77 -15.04 19.16
CA TYR A 167 -13.13 -15.14 18.61
C TYR A 167 -14.17 -14.31 19.39
N GLU A 168 -13.80 -13.66 20.50
CA GLU A 168 -14.67 -12.71 21.20
C GLU A 168 -14.52 -11.34 20.53
N ILE A 169 -15.62 -10.84 19.98
CA ILE A 169 -15.67 -9.54 19.32
C ILE A 169 -15.74 -8.44 20.38
N ILE A 170 -14.89 -7.42 20.23
CA ILE A 170 -14.91 -6.22 21.07
C ILE A 170 -15.63 -5.11 20.30
N SER A 171 -16.66 -4.53 20.93
CA SER A 171 -17.43 -3.44 20.35
C SER A 171 -16.61 -2.16 20.19
N SER A 172 -17.02 -1.27 19.29
CA SER A 172 -16.43 0.07 19.14
C SER A 172 -16.38 0.88 20.44
N GLU A 173 -17.42 0.81 21.29
CA GLU A 173 -17.43 1.47 22.61
C GLU A 173 -16.35 0.91 23.55
N GLU A 174 -16.22 -0.41 23.60
CA GLU A 174 -15.24 -1.08 24.44
C GLU A 174 -13.82 -0.96 23.87
N LEU A 175 -13.66 -0.67 22.58
CA LEU A 175 -12.37 -0.40 21.94
C LEU A 175 -11.76 0.96 22.34
N ARG A 176 -12.59 1.90 22.80
CA ARG A 176 -12.21 3.29 23.04
C ARG A 176 -11.01 3.48 23.98
N PRO A 177 -10.86 2.76 25.12
CA PRO A 177 -9.68 2.88 25.98
C PRO A 177 -8.38 2.51 25.25
N MET A 178 -8.43 1.55 24.32
CA MET A 178 -7.27 1.12 23.53
C MET A 178 -6.89 2.17 22.49
N LEU A 179 -7.88 2.80 21.84
CA LEU A 179 -7.63 3.95 20.96
C LEU A 179 -7.00 5.11 21.74
N ARG A 180 -7.46 5.40 22.95
CA ARG A 180 -6.87 6.44 23.81
C ARG A 180 -5.43 6.12 24.19
N ALA A 181 -5.14 4.87 24.57
CA ALA A 181 -3.78 4.45 24.92
C ALA A 181 -2.81 4.51 23.72
N ALA A 182 -3.24 4.05 22.55
CA ALA A 182 -2.44 4.13 21.33
C ALA A 182 -2.18 5.59 20.90
N ALA A 183 -3.18 6.47 21.05
CA ALA A 183 -3.02 7.89 20.76
C ALA A 183 -2.07 8.59 21.74
N ALA A 184 -2.17 8.29 23.04
CA ALA A 184 -1.27 8.80 24.07
C ALA A 184 0.18 8.33 23.83
N LEU A 185 0.36 7.08 23.38
CA LEU A 185 1.67 6.54 22.98
C LEU A 185 2.23 7.30 21.76
N SER A 186 1.40 7.53 20.74
CA SER A 186 1.79 8.33 19.58
C SER A 186 2.18 9.75 19.97
N ALA A 187 1.41 10.40 20.86
CA ALA A 187 1.70 11.72 21.38
C ALA A 187 3.00 11.76 22.20
N MET A 188 3.30 10.71 22.97
CA MET A 188 4.57 10.59 23.71
C MET A 188 5.79 10.71 22.78
N GLY A 189 5.72 10.14 21.58
CA GLY A 189 6.74 10.28 20.54
C GLY A 189 6.99 11.72 20.07
N VAL A 190 5.99 12.61 20.21
CA VAL A 190 6.09 14.04 19.89
C VAL A 190 6.60 14.85 21.09
N ARG A 191 6.25 14.42 22.30
CA ARG A 191 6.58 15.09 23.56
C ARG A 191 8.04 14.91 23.96
N LEU A 192 8.58 13.70 23.79
CA LEU A 192 9.90 13.34 24.29
C LEU A 192 11.00 13.48 23.22
N PRO A 193 12.27 13.64 23.64
CA PRO A 193 13.41 13.62 22.72
C PRO A 193 13.53 12.31 21.95
N ALA A 194 14.05 12.36 20.72
CA ALA A 194 14.20 11.18 19.86
C ALA A 194 15.13 10.11 20.49
N GLU A 195 16.12 10.53 21.28
CA GLU A 195 17.10 9.66 21.92
C GLU A 195 16.45 8.68 22.92
N ASP A 196 15.35 9.09 23.56
CA ASP A 196 14.58 8.23 24.47
C ASP A 196 13.99 7.02 23.74
N PHE A 197 13.87 7.07 22.42
CA PHE A 197 13.26 6.02 21.60
C PHE A 197 14.27 5.25 20.75
N SER A 198 15.57 5.40 21.00
CA SER A 198 16.64 4.70 20.26
C SER A 198 16.46 3.17 20.24
N PHE A 199 15.88 2.59 21.30
CA PHE A 199 15.56 1.16 21.36
C PHE A 199 14.48 0.73 20.36
N ALA A 200 13.60 1.65 19.96
CA ALA A 200 12.48 1.45 19.05
C ALA A 200 12.82 1.81 17.59
N GLU A 201 14.06 2.20 17.29
CA GLU A 201 14.53 2.48 15.91
C GLU A 201 15.08 1.25 15.19
N THR A 202 15.12 0.11 15.87
CA THR A 202 15.55 -1.16 15.30
C THR A 202 14.47 -1.74 14.36
N ARG A 203 14.75 -2.86 13.66
CA ARG A 203 13.93 -3.43 12.58
C ARG A 203 12.41 -3.30 12.82
N ASP A 204 11.70 -2.83 11.79
CA ASP A 204 10.25 -2.74 11.74
C ASP A 204 9.57 -4.09 12.02
N PHE A 205 8.46 -4.07 12.75
CA PHE A 205 7.78 -5.30 13.17
C PHE A 205 7.19 -6.08 12.00
N ALA A 206 6.53 -5.42 11.03
CA ALA A 206 5.97 -6.13 9.89
C ALA A 206 7.09 -6.83 9.12
N CYS A 207 8.23 -6.16 8.92
CA CYS A 207 9.42 -6.78 8.34
C CYS A 207 9.94 -7.96 9.16
N LEU A 208 10.15 -7.77 10.48
CA LEU A 208 10.63 -8.82 11.37
C LEU A 208 9.69 -10.03 11.35
N PHE A 209 8.39 -9.78 11.45
CA PHE A 209 7.36 -10.81 11.46
C PHE A 209 7.30 -11.54 10.12
N MET A 210 7.31 -10.83 9.00
CA MET A 210 7.28 -11.43 7.67
C MET A 210 8.55 -12.25 7.38
N ASP A 211 9.74 -11.69 7.64
CA ASP A 211 11.03 -12.37 7.47
C ASP A 211 11.14 -13.65 8.32
N THR A 212 10.53 -13.64 9.50
CA THR A 212 10.70 -14.71 10.50
C THR A 212 9.59 -15.75 10.45
N PHE A 213 8.37 -15.34 10.10
CA PHE A 213 7.18 -16.15 10.29
C PHE A 213 6.32 -16.35 9.05
N PHE A 214 6.71 -15.82 7.89
CA PHE A 214 5.99 -16.00 6.63
C PHE A 214 6.94 -16.44 5.51
N ASP A 215 7.40 -17.69 5.62
CA ASP A 215 8.00 -18.40 4.49
C ASP A 215 6.91 -18.86 3.49
N GLU A 216 7.35 -19.34 2.32
CA GLU A 216 6.44 -19.85 1.28
C GLU A 216 5.45 -20.89 1.84
N THR A 217 5.90 -21.74 2.76
CA THR A 217 5.08 -22.81 3.32
C THR A 217 3.93 -22.28 4.20
N ARG A 218 4.17 -21.22 4.98
CA ARG A 218 3.14 -20.60 5.81
C ARG A 218 2.19 -19.71 5.02
N VAL A 219 2.65 -19.12 3.91
CA VAL A 219 1.77 -18.47 2.93
C VAL A 219 0.80 -19.49 2.36
N GLU A 220 1.28 -20.65 1.90
CA GLU A 220 0.42 -21.73 1.42
C GLU A 220 -0.55 -22.26 2.48
N SER A 221 -0.10 -22.40 3.72
CA SER A 221 -0.97 -22.78 4.85
C SER A 221 -2.09 -21.76 5.09
N THR A 222 -1.78 -20.47 4.90
CA THR A 222 -2.76 -19.38 5.01
C THR A 222 -3.79 -19.44 3.89
N LYS A 223 -3.36 -19.65 2.64
CA LYS A 223 -4.26 -19.87 1.49
C LYS A 223 -5.18 -21.07 1.73
N ALA A 224 -4.66 -22.16 2.27
CA ALA A 224 -5.45 -23.35 2.59
C ALA A 224 -6.53 -23.07 3.66
N VAL A 225 -6.25 -22.20 4.64
CA VAL A 225 -7.25 -21.76 5.63
C VAL A 225 -8.37 -20.96 4.96
N ILE A 226 -8.04 -20.03 4.06
CA ILE A 226 -9.03 -19.24 3.31
C ILE A 226 -9.93 -20.17 2.48
N LYS A 227 -9.32 -21.03 1.66
CA LYS A 227 -10.01 -21.99 0.80
C LYS A 227 -10.89 -22.96 1.58
N LYS A 228 -10.54 -23.26 2.83
CA LYS A 228 -11.33 -24.14 3.70
C LYS A 228 -12.54 -23.43 4.32
N LEU A 229 -12.42 -22.13 4.63
CA LEU A 229 -13.47 -21.37 5.31
C LEU A 229 -14.50 -20.79 4.35
N LEU A 230 -14.06 -20.41 3.15
CA LEU A 230 -14.92 -19.79 2.15
C LEU A 230 -15.57 -20.87 1.28
N PRO A 231 -16.88 -20.76 1.00
CA PRO A 231 -17.59 -21.70 0.15
C PRO A 231 -17.18 -21.55 -1.32
N ASP A 232 -17.41 -22.59 -2.13
CA ASP A 232 -17.05 -22.63 -3.56
C ASP A 232 -17.69 -21.48 -4.37
N GLU A 233 -18.81 -20.92 -3.92
CA GLU A 233 -19.44 -19.74 -4.53
C GLU A 233 -18.55 -18.48 -4.49
N ASN A 234 -17.58 -18.44 -3.58
CA ASN A 234 -16.58 -17.37 -3.47
C ASN A 234 -15.24 -17.76 -4.12
N ALA A 235 -15.18 -18.80 -4.98
CA ALA A 235 -13.91 -19.32 -5.51
C ALA A 235 -13.06 -18.26 -6.23
N GLU A 236 -13.66 -17.43 -7.07
CA GLU A 236 -12.97 -16.37 -7.82
C GLU A 236 -12.30 -15.35 -6.86
N MET A 237 -13.09 -14.78 -5.95
CA MET A 237 -12.63 -13.87 -4.89
C MET A 237 -11.55 -14.52 -4.00
N THR A 238 -11.69 -15.82 -3.71
CA THR A 238 -10.75 -16.59 -2.91
C THR A 238 -9.41 -16.73 -3.63
N ASP A 239 -9.44 -17.04 -4.93
CA ASP A 239 -8.23 -17.17 -5.74
C ASP A 239 -7.52 -15.82 -5.91
N GLU A 240 -8.27 -14.73 -6.16
CA GLU A 240 -7.72 -13.37 -6.22
C GLU A 240 -7.04 -12.96 -4.91
N ALA A 241 -7.66 -13.22 -3.77
CA ALA A 241 -7.03 -12.94 -2.48
C ALA A 241 -5.79 -13.81 -2.21
N CYS A 242 -5.74 -15.02 -2.77
CA CYS A 242 -4.53 -15.86 -2.73
C CYS A 242 -3.40 -15.27 -3.59
N GLU A 243 -3.71 -14.66 -4.73
CA GLU A 243 -2.72 -13.97 -5.56
C GLU A 243 -2.22 -12.69 -4.89
N LEU A 244 -3.10 -11.91 -4.26
CA LEU A 244 -2.71 -10.78 -3.42
C LEU A 244 -1.80 -11.24 -2.27
N LEU A 245 -2.07 -12.40 -1.66
CA LEU A 245 -1.19 -13.02 -0.67
C LEU A 245 0.23 -13.24 -1.18
N ASP A 246 0.39 -13.70 -2.41
CA ASP A 246 1.71 -13.86 -3.04
C ASP A 246 2.38 -12.51 -3.31
N PHE A 247 1.63 -11.53 -3.78
CA PHE A 247 2.18 -10.20 -4.06
C PHE A 247 2.70 -9.50 -2.80
N TYR A 248 1.87 -9.44 -1.75
CA TYR A 248 2.19 -8.73 -0.51
C TYR A 248 3.17 -9.51 0.38
N SER A 249 3.35 -10.82 0.17
CA SER A 249 4.41 -11.60 0.82
C SER A 249 5.80 -11.39 0.19
N ASN A 250 5.89 -10.67 -0.93
CA ASN A 250 7.17 -10.36 -1.57
C ASN A 250 8.07 -9.49 -0.66
N PRO A 251 9.30 -9.95 -0.33
CA PRO A 251 10.22 -9.19 0.53
C PRO A 251 10.71 -7.85 0.00
N GLY A 252 10.67 -7.64 -1.31
CA GLY A 252 10.93 -6.33 -1.91
C GLY A 252 9.76 -5.37 -1.71
N PHE A 253 8.54 -5.88 -1.61
CA PHE A 253 7.32 -5.09 -1.46
C PHE A 253 7.06 -4.70 -0.01
N TYR A 254 6.92 -5.68 0.91
CA TYR A 254 6.57 -5.34 2.30
C TYR A 254 7.64 -4.51 3.02
N ARG A 255 8.92 -4.64 2.62
CA ARG A 255 9.99 -3.78 3.18
C ARG A 255 9.86 -2.33 2.74
N LYS A 256 9.41 -2.07 1.51
CA LYS A 256 9.07 -0.71 1.07
C LYS A 256 7.80 -0.21 1.74
N LEU A 257 6.84 -1.09 2.00
CA LEU A 257 5.62 -0.74 2.73
C LEU A 257 5.90 -0.28 4.16
N ALA A 258 6.91 -0.88 4.82
CA ALA A 258 7.38 -0.41 6.13
C ALA A 258 7.94 1.03 6.10
N GLU A 259 8.30 1.53 4.92
CA GLU A 259 8.74 2.91 4.67
C GLU A 259 7.57 3.82 4.23
N ALA A 260 6.31 3.38 4.35
CA ALA A 260 5.09 4.14 4.01
C ALA A 260 5.09 5.60 4.47
N TYR A 261 5.66 5.87 5.64
CA TYR A 261 5.77 7.20 6.23
C TYR A 261 6.58 8.18 5.37
N GLU A 262 7.58 7.71 4.61
CA GLU A 262 8.37 8.56 3.70
C GLU A 262 7.54 9.01 2.50
N TYR A 263 6.76 8.09 1.92
CA TYR A 263 5.92 8.37 0.76
C TYR A 263 4.71 9.24 1.10
N LEU A 264 4.13 9.03 2.28
CA LEU A 264 2.98 9.78 2.77
C LEU A 264 3.37 11.11 3.44
N GLY A 265 4.66 11.31 3.71
CA GLY A 265 5.19 12.59 4.19
C GLY A 265 4.80 12.95 5.62
N PHE A 266 4.74 11.97 6.53
CA PHE A 266 4.49 12.22 7.95
C PHE A 266 5.63 11.79 8.87
N GLU A 267 5.66 12.38 10.07
CA GLU A 267 6.64 12.07 11.10
C GLU A 267 6.29 10.75 11.81
N LYS A 268 7.31 9.89 11.99
CA LYS A 268 7.15 8.63 12.72
C LYS A 268 6.77 8.86 14.18
N VAL A 269 5.83 8.05 14.66
CA VAL A 269 5.40 8.03 16.07
C VAL A 269 5.73 6.71 16.72
N ILE A 270 5.60 6.64 18.05
CA ILE A 270 5.74 5.38 18.79
C ILE A 270 4.45 4.61 18.68
N THR A 271 4.57 3.33 18.34
CA THR A 271 3.46 2.39 18.24
C THR A 271 3.76 1.15 19.06
N HIS A 272 2.70 0.54 19.61
CA HIS A 272 2.82 -0.77 20.26
C HIS A 272 3.19 -1.86 19.23
N SER A 273 2.71 -1.69 18.00
CA SER A 273 2.90 -2.51 16.80
C SER A 273 2.27 -3.91 16.84
N ASP A 274 1.86 -4.42 18.01
CA ASP A 274 1.10 -5.68 18.16
C ASP A 274 -0.08 -5.49 19.12
N LEU A 275 -0.93 -4.51 18.82
CA LEU A 275 -2.08 -4.20 19.64
C LEU A 275 -3.29 -5.07 19.26
N TRP A 276 -3.48 -6.20 19.95
CA TRP A 276 -4.60 -7.13 19.78
C TRP A 276 -5.07 -7.66 21.13
N SER A 277 -6.21 -8.36 21.17
CA SER A 277 -6.85 -8.81 22.42
C SER A 277 -5.94 -9.64 23.33
N GLY A 278 -4.97 -10.37 22.77
CA GLY A 278 -3.99 -11.16 23.53
C GLY A 278 -3.01 -10.33 24.36
N ASN A 279 -2.80 -9.06 23.99
CA ASN A 279 -1.87 -8.13 24.65
C ASN A 279 -2.61 -7.11 25.55
N MET A 280 -3.88 -7.36 25.83
CA MET A 280 -4.74 -6.54 26.69
C MET A 280 -5.13 -7.35 27.92
N LEU A 281 -4.66 -6.92 29.09
CA LEU A 281 -5.14 -7.44 30.37
C LEU A 281 -6.47 -6.79 30.67
N MET A 282 -7.54 -7.59 30.67
CA MET A 282 -8.92 -7.11 30.81
C MET A 282 -9.59 -7.73 32.04
N THR A 283 -10.45 -6.97 32.71
CA THR A 283 -11.48 -7.50 33.62
C THR A 283 -12.85 -7.39 32.96
N LYS A 284 -13.82 -8.18 33.42
CA LYS A 284 -15.19 -8.14 32.91
C LYS A 284 -16.18 -7.90 34.05
N ASN A 285 -16.71 -6.68 34.12
CA ASN A 285 -17.64 -6.24 35.17
C ASN A 285 -18.98 -5.88 34.52
N ASP A 286 -20.09 -6.40 35.06
CA ASP A 286 -21.45 -6.16 34.53
C ASP A 286 -21.60 -6.43 33.03
N GLY A 287 -20.83 -7.41 32.52
CA GLY A 287 -20.83 -7.80 31.11
C GLY A 287 -19.96 -6.92 30.19
N ARG A 288 -19.31 -5.87 30.72
CA ARG A 288 -18.44 -4.96 29.96
C ARG A 288 -16.97 -5.23 30.23
N LEU A 289 -16.15 -5.10 29.20
CA LEU A 289 -14.69 -5.20 29.29
C LEU A 289 -14.07 -3.91 29.84
N HIS A 290 -13.11 -4.07 30.73
CA HIS A 290 -12.32 -2.98 31.32
C HIS A 290 -10.83 -3.28 31.16
N LEU A 291 -10.09 -2.34 30.56
CA LEU A 291 -8.65 -2.45 30.37
C LEU A 291 -7.92 -2.17 31.68
N GLU A 292 -7.19 -3.17 32.17
CA GLU A 292 -6.30 -3.05 33.33
C GLU A 292 -4.89 -2.63 32.92
N ALA A 293 -4.36 -3.22 31.85
CA ALA A 293 -3.03 -2.91 31.35
C ALA A 293 -2.77 -3.42 29.93
N LEU A 294 -1.88 -2.74 29.22
CA LEU A 294 -1.24 -3.21 27.99
C LEU A 294 0.09 -3.89 28.32
N ILE A 295 0.34 -5.03 27.68
CA ILE A 295 1.54 -5.86 27.88
C ILE A 295 2.17 -6.24 26.55
N ASP A 296 3.34 -6.86 26.62
CA ASP A 296 4.08 -7.40 25.48
C ASP A 296 4.66 -6.34 24.53
N TRP A 297 5.41 -5.41 25.11
CA TRP A 297 6.07 -4.30 24.41
C TRP A 297 7.34 -4.70 23.63
N GLN A 298 7.52 -5.98 23.34
CA GLN A 298 8.75 -6.58 22.81
C GLN A 298 9.07 -6.16 21.35
N ILE A 299 8.08 -5.61 20.65
CA ILE A 299 8.20 -5.18 19.25
C ILE A 299 7.81 -3.71 19.02
N VAL A 300 7.67 -2.92 20.10
CA VAL A 300 7.42 -1.47 20.01
C VAL A 300 8.34 -0.84 18.96
N THR A 301 7.83 0.07 18.14
CA THR A 301 8.63 0.66 17.06
C THR A 301 8.34 2.13 16.86
N ARG A 302 9.26 2.83 16.19
CA ARG A 302 8.98 4.14 15.59
C ARG A 302 8.50 3.91 14.17
N GLY A 303 7.22 4.11 13.91
CA GLY A 303 6.63 3.78 12.62
C GLY A 303 5.38 4.58 12.30
N THR A 304 4.52 3.97 11.49
CA THR A 304 3.22 4.53 11.15
C THR A 304 2.19 4.19 12.24
N PRO A 305 1.35 5.15 12.68
CA PRO A 305 0.25 4.89 13.61
C PRO A 305 -0.75 3.85 13.06
N ALA A 306 -0.80 3.67 11.74
CA ALA A 306 -1.64 2.67 11.09
C ALA A 306 -1.33 1.24 11.55
N GLN A 307 -0.10 0.94 12.01
CA GLN A 307 0.24 -0.39 12.52
C GLN A 307 -0.66 -0.79 13.70
N ASP A 308 -0.81 0.09 14.69
CA ASP A 308 -1.68 -0.17 15.85
C ASP A 308 -3.15 -0.21 15.43
N MET A 309 -3.57 0.69 14.54
CA MET A 309 -4.97 0.77 14.12
C MET A 309 -5.40 -0.44 13.29
N CYS A 310 -4.63 -0.83 12.27
CA CYS A 310 -4.93 -2.02 11.49
C CYS A 310 -4.91 -3.28 12.37
N ARG A 311 -3.86 -3.44 13.22
CA ARG A 311 -3.76 -4.60 14.10
C ARG A 311 -4.95 -4.71 15.05
N LEU A 312 -5.36 -3.59 15.66
CA LEU A 312 -6.46 -3.53 16.61
C LEU A 312 -7.82 -3.79 15.94
N LEU A 313 -8.13 -3.06 14.88
CA LEU A 313 -9.45 -3.12 14.23
C LEU A 313 -9.68 -4.46 13.53
N ILE A 314 -8.67 -5.02 12.87
CA ILE A 314 -8.78 -6.30 12.16
C ILE A 314 -8.92 -7.46 13.15
N SER A 315 -8.14 -7.46 14.23
CA SER A 315 -8.14 -8.58 15.18
C SER A 315 -9.36 -8.58 16.09
N CYS A 316 -9.79 -7.42 16.62
CA CYS A 316 -10.77 -7.35 17.70
C CYS A 316 -12.23 -7.18 17.24
N MET A 317 -12.49 -6.54 16.09
CA MET A 317 -13.86 -6.19 15.68
C MET A 317 -14.47 -7.22 14.72
N ALA A 318 -15.81 -7.24 14.64
CA ALA A 318 -16.53 -7.92 13.56
C ALA A 318 -16.29 -7.18 12.23
N GLY A 319 -16.29 -7.91 11.11
CA GLY A 319 -16.04 -7.33 9.79
C GLY A 319 -17.03 -6.22 9.46
N LYS A 320 -18.33 -6.47 9.67
CA LYS A 320 -19.38 -5.48 9.46
C LYS A 320 -19.19 -4.20 10.29
N GLU A 321 -19.00 -4.33 11.61
CA GLU A 321 -18.85 -3.17 12.49
C GLU A 321 -17.58 -2.38 12.15
N ARG A 322 -16.48 -3.07 11.79
CA ARG A 322 -15.25 -2.42 11.32
C ARG A 322 -15.51 -1.57 10.08
N ARG A 323 -16.16 -2.12 9.05
CA ARG A 323 -16.45 -1.40 7.80
C ARG A 323 -17.29 -0.15 8.04
N GLU A 324 -18.29 -0.24 8.92
CA GLU A 324 -19.18 0.87 9.24
C GLU A 324 -18.50 1.97 10.08
N ASN A 325 -17.41 1.65 10.81
CA ASN A 325 -16.85 2.54 11.83
C ASN A 325 -15.36 2.85 11.71
N TRP A 326 -14.60 2.24 10.79
CA TRP A 326 -13.13 2.43 10.76
C TRP A 326 -12.73 3.91 10.64
N GLU A 327 -13.43 4.70 9.82
CA GLU A 327 -13.16 6.14 9.69
C GLU A 327 -13.42 6.91 10.99
N SER A 328 -14.55 6.66 11.64
CA SER A 328 -14.93 7.35 12.88
C SER A 328 -14.02 6.94 14.05
N LEU A 329 -13.53 5.71 14.06
CA LEU A 329 -12.54 5.22 15.03
C LEU A 329 -11.17 5.86 14.81
N LEU A 330 -10.73 6.03 13.56
CA LEU A 330 -9.49 6.76 13.24
C LEU A 330 -9.61 8.25 13.59
N GLU A 331 -10.78 8.87 13.35
CA GLU A 331 -11.08 10.23 13.77
C GLU A 331 -11.02 10.38 15.30
N MET A 332 -11.56 9.41 16.03
CA MET A 332 -11.50 9.38 17.50
C MET A 332 -10.05 9.25 18.00
N PHE A 333 -9.27 8.33 17.43
CA PHE A 333 -7.85 8.19 17.72
C PHE A 333 -7.09 9.49 17.43
N TYR A 334 -7.33 10.12 16.29
CA TYR A 334 -6.69 11.37 15.91
C TYR A 334 -7.08 12.52 16.86
N GLY A 335 -8.35 12.59 17.27
CA GLY A 335 -8.82 13.53 18.27
C GLY A 335 -8.06 13.39 19.60
N PHE A 336 -7.88 12.16 20.09
CA PHE A 336 -7.10 11.91 21.31
C PHE A 336 -5.62 12.28 21.15
N LEU A 337 -5.02 12.03 19.98
CA LEU A 337 -3.65 12.45 19.69
C LEU A 337 -3.52 13.97 19.81
N LEU A 338 -4.45 14.72 19.21
CA LEU A 338 -4.44 16.18 19.26
C LEU A 338 -4.62 16.72 20.69
N GLU A 339 -5.43 16.07 21.52
CA GLU A 339 -5.59 16.42 22.94
C GLU A 339 -4.28 16.26 23.74
N ASP A 340 -3.48 15.25 23.42
CA ASP A 340 -2.26 14.90 24.17
C ASP A 340 -0.98 15.58 23.61
N ILE A 341 -1.07 16.30 22.49
CA ILE A 341 0.05 17.08 21.94
C ILE A 341 0.26 18.38 22.74
N PRO A 342 1.50 18.72 23.15
CA PRO A 342 1.78 19.96 23.88
C PRO A 342 1.47 21.21 23.06
N GLU A 343 1.05 22.26 23.76
CA GLU A 343 0.82 23.58 23.14
C GLU A 343 2.09 24.06 22.41
N GLY A 344 1.92 24.51 21.16
CA GLY A 344 3.01 24.99 20.31
C GLY A 344 3.77 23.90 19.53
N LYS A 345 3.47 22.61 19.74
CA LYS A 345 3.93 21.52 18.87
C LYS A 345 2.92 21.28 17.75
N LYS A 346 3.42 20.86 16.59
CA LYS A 346 2.58 20.46 15.45
C LYS A 346 2.24 18.97 15.56
N ALA A 347 1.08 18.59 15.03
CA ALA A 347 0.76 17.19 14.85
C ALA A 347 1.76 16.52 13.89
N PRO A 348 2.17 15.27 14.17
CA PRO A 348 3.13 14.53 13.33
C PRO A 348 2.57 14.15 11.96
N TYR A 349 1.23 14.10 11.84
CA TYR A 349 0.47 13.81 10.62
C TYR A 349 -0.91 14.49 10.65
N THR A 350 -1.54 14.52 9.48
CA THR A 350 -2.95 14.86 9.28
C THR A 350 -3.87 13.63 9.43
N LEU A 351 -5.17 13.86 9.60
CA LEU A 351 -6.17 12.79 9.62
C LEU A 351 -6.19 12.02 8.29
N GLU A 352 -6.06 12.73 7.17
CA GLU A 352 -6.03 12.17 5.83
C GLU A 352 -4.83 11.24 5.66
N GLN A 353 -3.64 11.66 6.07
CA GLN A 353 -2.44 10.80 6.07
C GLN A 353 -2.62 9.54 6.93
N LEU A 354 -3.32 9.64 8.07
CA LEU A 354 -3.66 8.47 8.90
C LEU A 354 -4.60 7.51 8.16
N LYS A 355 -5.66 8.01 7.52
CA LYS A 355 -6.61 7.21 6.74
C LYS A 355 -5.92 6.54 5.54
N GLU A 356 -5.11 7.28 4.79
CA GLU A 356 -4.31 6.75 3.68
C GLU A 356 -3.31 5.68 4.16
N SER A 357 -2.62 5.93 5.28
CA SER A 357 -1.70 4.93 5.84
C SER A 357 -2.42 3.69 6.34
N TYR A 358 -3.63 3.82 6.88
CA TYR A 358 -4.46 2.68 7.29
C TYR A 358 -4.82 1.80 6.10
N LEU A 359 -5.31 2.40 5.00
CA LEU A 359 -5.66 1.67 3.78
C LEU A 359 -4.43 1.00 3.14
N LEU A 360 -3.29 1.71 3.12
CA LEU A 360 -2.04 1.20 2.58
C LEU A 360 -1.50 -0.01 3.37
N LEU A 361 -1.61 0.00 4.71
CA LEU A 361 -1.14 -1.10 5.57
C LEU A 361 -2.21 -2.18 5.81
N PHE A 362 -3.44 -1.97 5.37
CA PHE A 362 -4.52 -2.91 5.60
C PHE A 362 -4.18 -4.32 5.06
N PRO A 363 -3.68 -4.49 3.81
CA PRO A 363 -3.47 -5.82 3.25
C PRO A 363 -2.44 -6.65 4.02
N ILE A 364 -1.28 -6.06 4.34
CA ILE A 364 -0.27 -6.75 5.13
C ILE A 364 -0.78 -7.08 6.54
N SER A 365 -1.62 -6.22 7.11
CA SER A 365 -2.19 -6.43 8.43
C SER A 365 -3.23 -7.56 8.45
N VAL A 366 -4.00 -7.73 7.36
CA VAL A 366 -4.85 -8.91 7.17
C VAL A 366 -4.01 -10.16 7.27
N PHE A 367 -2.89 -10.21 6.55
CA PHE A 367 -2.04 -11.40 6.47
C PHE A 367 -1.47 -11.77 7.83
N MET A 368 -1.06 -10.77 8.61
CA MET A 368 -0.55 -10.97 9.97
C MET A 368 -1.61 -11.50 10.95
N VAL A 369 -2.90 -11.35 10.65
CA VAL A 369 -4.01 -11.84 11.49
C VAL A 369 -4.50 -13.23 11.04
N MET A 370 -4.32 -13.61 9.77
CA MET A 370 -4.80 -14.91 9.26
C MET A 370 -4.30 -16.15 10.05
N PRO A 371 -3.04 -16.22 10.52
CA PRO A 371 -2.60 -17.34 11.37
C PRO A 371 -3.39 -17.45 12.68
N ALA A 372 -3.87 -16.33 13.24
CA ALA A 372 -4.71 -16.34 14.43
C ALA A 372 -6.09 -16.97 14.13
N ILE A 373 -6.64 -16.75 12.94
CA ILE A 373 -7.88 -17.41 12.47
C ILE A 373 -7.66 -18.92 12.33
N GLY A 374 -6.54 -19.35 11.75
CA GLY A 374 -6.17 -20.77 11.72
C GLY A 374 -6.12 -21.41 13.11
N SER A 375 -5.59 -20.67 14.10
CA SER A 375 -5.56 -21.11 15.51
C SER A 375 -6.97 -21.24 16.11
N MET A 376 -7.92 -20.38 15.73
CA MET A 376 -9.33 -20.52 16.14
C MET A 376 -9.94 -21.83 15.63
N LEU A 377 -9.68 -22.18 14.37
CA LEU A 377 -10.17 -23.43 13.78
C LEU A 377 -9.58 -24.67 14.44
N GLN A 378 -8.31 -24.60 14.85
CA GLN A 378 -7.67 -25.67 15.61
C GLN A 378 -8.37 -25.89 16.96
N LEU A 379 -8.72 -24.81 17.68
CA LEU A 379 -9.49 -24.89 18.91
C LEU A 379 -10.89 -25.48 18.67
N ALA A 380 -11.55 -25.08 17.59
CA ALA A 380 -12.86 -25.63 17.19
C ALA A 380 -12.80 -27.14 16.87
N GLY A 381 -11.63 -27.64 16.45
CA GLY A 381 -11.39 -29.06 16.19
C GLY A 381 -11.18 -29.91 17.45
N GLN A 382 -11.03 -29.30 18.63
CA GLN A 382 -10.89 -30.02 19.91
C GLN A 382 -12.26 -30.44 20.47
N GLN A 383 -12.26 -31.33 21.47
CA GLN A 383 -13.49 -31.68 22.21
C GLN A 383 -13.93 -30.51 23.09
N ILE A 384 -14.71 -29.59 22.50
CA ILE A 384 -15.36 -28.47 23.17
C ILE A 384 -16.89 -28.57 23.02
N GLU A 385 -17.62 -27.75 23.76
CA GLU A 385 -19.08 -27.67 23.66
C GLU A 385 -19.51 -27.27 22.23
N GLU A 386 -20.52 -27.93 21.67
CA GLU A 386 -20.96 -27.73 20.29
C GLU A 386 -21.42 -26.29 20.01
N SER A 387 -22.12 -25.67 20.96
CA SER A 387 -22.53 -24.26 20.89
C SER A 387 -21.33 -23.32 20.70
N LYS A 388 -20.27 -23.55 21.49
CA LYS A 388 -19.01 -22.81 21.44
C LYS A 388 -18.25 -23.08 20.16
N ARG A 389 -18.23 -24.33 19.68
CA ARG A 389 -17.64 -24.70 18.39
C ARG A 389 -18.30 -23.95 17.24
N GLN A 390 -19.64 -23.92 17.21
CA GLN A 390 -20.40 -23.20 16.19
C GLN A 390 -20.11 -21.70 16.22
N GLN A 391 -20.02 -21.10 17.41
CA GLN A 391 -19.65 -19.70 17.58
C GLN A 391 -18.25 -19.41 17.00
N ILE A 392 -17.24 -20.23 17.34
CA ILE A 392 -15.87 -20.03 16.87
C ILE A 392 -15.78 -20.11 15.35
N VAL A 393 -16.41 -21.14 14.75
CA VAL A 393 -16.42 -21.30 13.29
C VAL A 393 -17.15 -20.14 12.60
N ALA A 394 -18.29 -19.72 13.13
CA ALA A 394 -19.04 -18.59 12.57
C ALA A 394 -18.22 -17.28 12.58
N VAL A 395 -17.52 -16.99 13.67
CA VAL A 395 -16.65 -15.80 13.77
C VAL A 395 -15.44 -15.92 12.83
N ALA A 396 -14.82 -17.10 12.74
CA ALA A 396 -13.70 -17.33 11.83
C ALA A 396 -14.12 -17.15 10.36
N THR A 397 -15.26 -17.74 9.95
CA THR A 397 -15.80 -17.61 8.60
C THR A 397 -16.17 -16.17 8.27
N GLU A 398 -16.89 -15.46 9.15
CA GLU A 398 -17.26 -14.05 8.92
C GLU A 398 -16.02 -13.17 8.78
N LYS A 399 -15.03 -13.31 9.68
CA LYS A 399 -13.80 -12.54 9.61
C LYS A 399 -13.03 -12.81 8.32
N THR A 400 -12.88 -14.09 7.94
CA THR A 400 -12.19 -14.44 6.69
C THR A 400 -12.92 -13.88 5.48
N LEU A 401 -14.24 -14.02 5.40
CA LEU A 401 -15.03 -13.48 4.28
C LEU A 401 -14.86 -11.97 4.16
N CYS A 402 -15.10 -11.23 5.25
CA CYS A 402 -15.01 -9.77 5.21
C CYS A 402 -13.59 -9.28 4.94
N LEU A 403 -12.57 -9.96 5.46
CA LEU A 403 -11.18 -9.58 5.19
C LEU A 403 -10.78 -9.85 3.74
N THR A 404 -11.24 -10.95 3.16
CA THR A 404 -11.01 -11.29 1.76
C THR A 404 -11.70 -10.30 0.83
N GLU A 405 -12.97 -9.95 1.09
CA GLU A 405 -13.68 -8.89 0.37
C GLU A 405 -12.96 -7.53 0.49
N ASP A 406 -12.56 -7.14 1.71
CA ASP A 406 -11.88 -5.86 1.93
C ASP A 406 -10.53 -5.77 1.25
N LEU A 407 -9.82 -6.88 1.06
CA LEU A 407 -8.55 -6.93 0.32
C LEU A 407 -8.73 -6.59 -1.15
N ILE A 408 -9.88 -6.96 -1.73
CA ILE A 408 -10.21 -6.76 -3.14
C ILE A 408 -10.82 -5.37 -3.36
N GLU A 409 -11.53 -4.82 -2.37
CA GLU A 409 -12.18 -3.51 -2.45
C GLU A 409 -11.29 -2.28 -2.12
N VAL A 410 -9.98 -2.45 -1.88
CA VAL A 410 -9.04 -1.34 -1.58
C VAL A 410 -9.03 -0.30 -2.73
N PRO A 411 -9.05 1.03 -2.45
CA PRO A 411 -9.78 2.01 -3.25
C PRO A 411 -9.19 2.28 -4.64
N MET A 412 -10.09 2.54 -5.60
CA MET A 412 -9.88 2.88 -7.02
C MET A 412 -8.42 2.88 -7.44
N ASP A 413 -8.06 1.84 -8.20
CA ASP A 413 -6.72 1.67 -8.76
C ASP A 413 -6.19 2.98 -9.35
N ILE A 414 -4.88 3.18 -9.25
CA ILE A 414 -4.15 4.27 -9.91
C ILE A 414 -4.58 4.37 -11.39
N LEU A 415 -4.90 3.24 -12.00
CA LEU A 415 -5.49 3.14 -13.33
C LEU A 415 -6.84 3.83 -13.46
N GLU A 416 -7.81 3.52 -12.60
CA GLU A 416 -9.16 4.09 -12.64
C GLU A 416 -9.14 5.61 -12.43
N PHE A 417 -8.36 6.06 -11.44
CA PHE A 417 -8.14 7.48 -11.20
C PHE A 417 -7.49 8.16 -12.42
N SER A 418 -6.47 7.53 -13.01
CA SER A 418 -5.78 8.07 -14.18
C SER A 418 -6.70 8.18 -15.39
N ILE A 419 -7.51 7.16 -15.68
CA ILE A 419 -8.49 7.19 -16.77
C ILE A 419 -9.48 8.33 -16.55
N LEU A 420 -10.07 8.44 -15.36
CA LEU A 420 -11.04 9.49 -15.04
C LEU A 420 -10.43 10.89 -15.20
N PHE A 421 -9.23 11.09 -14.64
CA PHE A 421 -8.52 12.37 -14.72
C PHE A 421 -8.25 12.79 -16.17
N PHE A 422 -7.62 11.91 -16.97
CA PHE A 422 -7.25 12.22 -18.35
C PHE A 422 -8.47 12.35 -19.27
N THR A 423 -9.53 11.56 -19.08
CA THR A 423 -10.77 11.74 -19.85
C THR A 423 -11.36 13.13 -19.63
N VAL A 424 -11.47 13.58 -18.39
CA VAL A 424 -12.01 14.92 -18.07
C VAL A 424 -11.09 16.02 -18.61
N PHE A 425 -9.80 15.92 -18.27
CA PHE A 425 -8.80 16.94 -18.60
C PHE A 425 -8.54 17.06 -20.10
N GLY A 426 -8.47 15.93 -20.81
CA GLY A 426 -8.25 15.85 -22.25
C GLY A 426 -9.48 16.23 -23.06
N THR A 427 -10.68 15.73 -22.70
CA THR A 427 -11.93 16.11 -23.39
C THR A 427 -12.16 17.62 -23.32
N PHE A 428 -11.91 18.24 -22.16
CA PHE A 428 -11.96 19.69 -22.03
C PHE A 428 -11.02 20.38 -23.01
N GLY A 429 -9.76 19.97 -23.08
CA GLY A 429 -8.76 20.56 -23.95
C GLY A 429 -9.13 20.42 -25.44
N ASN A 430 -9.50 19.21 -25.85
CA ASN A 430 -9.78 18.88 -27.24
C ASN A 430 -11.02 19.62 -27.77
N LEU A 431 -12.09 19.71 -26.97
CA LEU A 431 -13.26 20.52 -27.32
C LEU A 431 -12.90 22.00 -27.47
N ASN A 432 -12.03 22.55 -26.62
CA ASN A 432 -11.57 23.94 -26.75
C ASN A 432 -10.77 24.16 -28.04
N ILE A 433 -9.91 23.23 -28.46
CA ILE A 433 -9.22 23.29 -29.77
C ILE A 433 -10.22 23.36 -30.92
N ILE A 434 -11.21 22.46 -30.91
CA ILE A 434 -12.23 22.34 -31.96
C ILE A 434 -13.04 23.65 -32.06
N VAL A 435 -13.52 24.15 -30.92
CA VAL A 435 -14.33 25.38 -30.86
C VAL A 435 -13.52 26.61 -31.25
N ALA A 436 -12.29 26.77 -30.73
CA ALA A 436 -11.45 27.92 -31.04
C ALA A 436 -11.10 27.99 -32.53
N THR A 437 -10.75 26.85 -33.13
CA THR A 437 -10.42 26.78 -34.56
C THR A 437 -11.65 27.03 -35.42
N SER A 438 -12.82 26.51 -35.05
CA SER A 438 -14.07 26.74 -35.77
C SER A 438 -14.52 28.20 -35.70
N SER A 439 -14.35 28.82 -34.53
CA SER A 439 -14.82 30.18 -34.23
C SER A 439 -13.90 31.28 -34.77
N SER A 440 -12.62 30.98 -35.02
CA SER A 440 -11.63 31.96 -35.48
C SER A 440 -11.25 31.76 -36.94
N LYS A 441 -11.38 32.81 -37.77
CA LYS A 441 -10.84 32.80 -39.15
C LYS A 441 -9.31 32.72 -39.18
N LEU A 442 -8.64 33.19 -38.11
CA LEU A 442 -7.18 33.20 -38.01
C LEU A 442 -6.58 31.79 -37.92
N LEU A 443 -7.27 30.89 -37.20
CA LEU A 443 -6.80 29.52 -36.94
C LEU A 443 -7.17 28.54 -38.06
N ARG A 444 -8.02 28.95 -39.03
CA ARG A 444 -8.52 28.12 -40.14
C ARG A 444 -7.55 28.01 -41.32
N HIS A 445 -6.32 27.61 -41.04
CA HIS A 445 -5.31 27.21 -42.03
C HIS A 445 -5.11 25.69 -42.05
N ARG A 446 -4.37 25.14 -43.03
CA ARG A 446 -4.20 23.68 -43.21
C ARG A 446 -3.81 22.96 -41.92
N CYS A 447 -2.81 23.47 -41.18
CA CYS A 447 -2.41 22.88 -39.90
C CYS A 447 -3.48 22.99 -38.79
N GLY A 448 -4.32 24.03 -38.79
CA GLY A 448 -5.41 24.16 -37.82
C GLY A 448 -6.53 23.16 -38.08
N TYR A 449 -6.88 22.88 -39.35
CA TYR A 449 -7.81 21.81 -39.68
C TYR A 449 -7.27 20.43 -39.31
N LEU A 450 -5.97 20.18 -39.49
CA LEU A 450 -5.34 18.94 -39.04
C LEU A 450 -5.39 18.81 -37.50
N LEU A 451 -5.19 19.90 -36.77
CA LEU A 451 -5.28 19.92 -35.31
C LEU A 451 -6.72 19.66 -34.80
N VAL A 452 -7.74 20.12 -35.54
CA VAL A 452 -9.15 19.81 -35.24
C VAL A 452 -9.45 18.33 -35.46
N ILE A 453 -8.94 17.74 -36.54
CA ILE A 453 -9.10 16.31 -36.80
C ILE A 453 -8.40 15.50 -35.70
N LEU A 454 -7.18 15.89 -35.33
CA LEU A 454 -6.41 15.28 -34.24
C LEU A 454 -7.20 15.35 -32.91
N ALA A 455 -7.61 16.54 -32.47
CA ALA A 455 -8.39 16.70 -31.24
C ALA A 455 -9.71 15.90 -31.22
N PHE A 456 -10.34 15.71 -32.39
CA PHE A 456 -11.52 14.86 -32.49
C PHE A 456 -11.19 13.38 -32.31
N CYS A 457 -10.11 12.89 -32.92
CA CYS A 457 -9.59 11.53 -32.72
C CYS A 457 -9.20 11.29 -31.26
N ASP A 458 -8.40 12.17 -30.67
CA ASP A 458 -7.98 12.12 -29.27
C ASP A 458 -9.18 12.01 -28.30
N THR A 459 -10.26 12.74 -28.59
CA THR A 459 -11.49 12.70 -27.78
C THR A 459 -12.15 11.32 -27.85
N ILE A 460 -12.15 10.67 -29.01
CA ILE A 460 -12.74 9.33 -29.15
C ILE A 460 -11.88 8.29 -28.43
N CYS A 461 -10.56 8.39 -28.47
CA CYS A 461 -9.67 7.52 -27.69
C CYS A 461 -9.94 7.65 -26.18
N LEU A 462 -10.01 8.88 -25.65
CA LEU A 462 -10.32 9.14 -24.24
C LEU A 462 -11.70 8.61 -23.81
N TRP A 463 -12.69 8.64 -24.69
CA TRP A 463 -14.03 8.14 -24.40
C TRP A 463 -14.12 6.61 -24.45
N ASN A 464 -13.32 5.95 -25.30
CA ASN A 464 -13.21 4.50 -25.26
C ASN A 464 -12.55 4.02 -23.94
N GLU A 465 -11.52 4.72 -23.46
CA GLU A 465 -10.93 4.41 -22.16
C GLU A 465 -11.88 4.70 -20.99
N PHE A 466 -12.67 5.77 -21.07
CA PHE A 466 -13.74 6.00 -20.10
C PHE A 466 -14.79 4.89 -20.10
N ALA A 467 -15.11 4.32 -21.27
CA ALA A 467 -15.95 3.15 -21.33
C ALA A 467 -15.28 1.92 -20.70
N SER A 468 -13.93 1.80 -20.76
CA SER A 468 -13.17 0.79 -20.01
C SER A 468 -13.26 0.99 -18.50
N LEU A 469 -13.15 2.23 -18.03
CA LEU A 469 -13.39 2.58 -16.63
C LEU A 469 -14.79 2.18 -16.17
N ILE A 470 -15.83 2.49 -16.93
CA ILE A 470 -17.20 2.06 -16.61
C ILE A 470 -17.25 0.53 -16.48
N ARG A 471 -16.56 -0.21 -17.36
CA ARG A 471 -16.57 -1.67 -17.27
C ARG A 471 -15.88 -2.16 -15.99
N LEU A 472 -14.72 -1.61 -15.64
CA LEU A 472 -14.00 -1.92 -14.40
C LEU A 472 -14.84 -1.61 -13.16
N THR A 473 -15.42 -0.41 -13.10
CA THR A 473 -16.22 0.04 -11.95
C THR A 473 -17.51 -0.78 -11.74
N PHE A 474 -18.05 -1.42 -12.78
CA PHE A 474 -19.27 -2.22 -12.69
C PHE A 474 -19.02 -3.74 -12.78
N GLY A 475 -17.77 -4.22 -12.75
CA GLY A 475 -17.44 -5.65 -12.79
C GLY A 475 -17.73 -6.31 -14.14
N TRP A 476 -17.58 -5.57 -15.25
CA TRP A 476 -17.85 -6.02 -16.63
C TRP A 476 -16.58 -6.11 -17.49
N GLU A 477 -15.42 -6.14 -16.85
CA GLU A 477 -14.09 -6.15 -17.48
C GLU A 477 -13.77 -7.45 -18.19
N SER A 478 -14.21 -8.59 -17.64
CA SER A 478 -13.99 -9.93 -18.20
C SER A 478 -14.96 -10.23 -19.34
N MET A 479 -14.42 -10.52 -20.53
CA MET A 479 -15.23 -10.96 -21.67
C MET A 479 -14.41 -11.75 -22.69
N SER A 480 -15.10 -12.46 -23.60
CA SER A 480 -14.40 -13.15 -24.68
C SER A 480 -13.64 -12.17 -25.57
N LEU A 481 -12.46 -12.58 -26.06
CA LEU A 481 -11.61 -11.78 -26.94
C LEU A 481 -12.40 -11.18 -28.11
N ARG A 482 -13.32 -11.96 -28.69
CA ARG A 482 -14.23 -11.51 -29.75
C ARG A 482 -15.09 -10.33 -29.31
N ARG A 483 -15.72 -10.42 -28.14
CA ARG A 483 -16.55 -9.33 -27.60
C ARG A 483 -15.70 -8.11 -27.22
N CYS A 484 -14.50 -8.33 -26.69
CA CYS A 484 -13.59 -7.25 -26.34
C CYS A 484 -13.11 -6.47 -27.58
N PHE A 485 -12.75 -7.19 -28.66
CA PHE A 485 -12.37 -6.59 -29.94
C PHE A 485 -13.48 -5.70 -30.50
N PHE A 486 -14.72 -6.20 -30.56
CA PHE A 486 -15.85 -5.41 -31.10
C PHE A 486 -16.23 -4.23 -30.19
N THR A 487 -15.97 -4.32 -28.89
CA THR A 487 -16.17 -3.21 -27.96
C THR A 487 -15.15 -2.09 -28.19
N ASN A 488 -13.90 -2.44 -28.54
CA ASN A 488 -12.81 -1.50 -28.78
C ASN A 488 -12.54 -1.21 -30.27
N ILE A 489 -13.38 -1.70 -31.19
CA ILE A 489 -13.12 -1.66 -32.63
C ILE A 489 -12.88 -0.24 -33.16
N ILE A 490 -13.62 0.74 -32.65
CA ILE A 490 -13.46 2.14 -33.04
C ILE A 490 -12.08 2.67 -32.63
N TYR A 491 -11.62 2.30 -31.44
CA TYR A 491 -10.33 2.70 -30.90
C TYR A 491 -9.18 2.08 -31.71
N VAL A 492 -9.28 0.79 -32.01
CA VAL A 492 -8.31 0.05 -32.85
C VAL A 492 -8.12 0.73 -34.21
N TYR A 493 -9.16 1.36 -34.77
CA TYR A 493 -9.05 2.09 -36.04
C TYR A 493 -8.59 3.55 -35.91
N ILE A 494 -8.96 4.24 -34.84
CA ILE A 494 -8.71 5.69 -34.70
C ILE A 494 -7.28 5.97 -34.23
N GLU A 495 -6.72 5.15 -33.34
CA GLU A 495 -5.37 5.36 -32.82
C GLU A 495 -4.30 5.33 -33.94
N PRO A 496 -4.30 4.36 -34.88
CA PRO A 496 -3.31 4.36 -35.97
C PRO A 496 -3.52 5.49 -36.99
N PHE A 497 -4.77 5.95 -37.13
CA PHE A 497 -5.13 7.07 -38.00
C PHE A 497 -4.56 8.39 -37.49
N GLU A 498 -4.51 8.56 -36.17
CA GLU A 498 -3.95 9.73 -35.47
C GLU A 498 -2.47 9.95 -35.82
N VAL A 499 -1.68 8.87 -35.81
CA VAL A 499 -0.22 8.92 -36.00
C VAL A 499 0.20 9.34 -37.43
N HIS A 500 -0.69 9.23 -38.43
CA HIS A 500 -0.26 9.16 -39.84
C HIS A 500 -1.07 9.94 -40.88
N LEU A 501 -1.80 10.98 -40.48
CA LEU A 501 -2.70 11.73 -41.37
C LEU A 501 -2.20 11.90 -42.83
N ILE A 502 -2.85 11.11 -43.71
CA ILE A 502 -2.79 10.96 -45.18
C ILE A 502 -1.99 9.76 -45.73
N PHE A 503 -0.81 9.37 -45.22
CA PHE A 503 -0.04 8.24 -45.80
C PHE A 503 -0.57 6.85 -45.38
N ALA A 504 -1.15 6.75 -44.16
CA ALA A 504 -1.65 5.47 -43.64
C ALA A 504 -2.93 4.97 -44.31
N ILE A 505 -3.84 5.83 -44.78
CA ILE A 505 -5.13 5.38 -45.36
C ILE A 505 -4.92 4.40 -46.54
N ALA A 506 -3.82 4.57 -47.29
CA ALA A 506 -3.47 3.69 -48.40
C ALA A 506 -2.82 2.36 -47.98
N PHE A 507 -2.01 2.36 -46.92
CA PHE A 507 -1.33 1.16 -46.41
C PHE A 507 -2.22 0.34 -45.46
N ASP A 508 -3.02 1.03 -44.63
CA ASP A 508 -4.00 0.50 -43.68
C ASP A 508 -5.14 -0.27 -44.37
N ARG A 509 -5.67 0.25 -45.49
CA ARG A 509 -6.64 -0.49 -46.32
C ARG A 509 -6.08 -1.83 -46.79
N LEU A 510 -4.78 -1.90 -47.09
CA LEU A 510 -4.11 -3.15 -47.48
C LEU A 510 -3.88 -4.09 -46.28
N TYR A 511 -3.53 -3.51 -45.12
CA TYR A 511 -3.25 -4.23 -43.87
C TYR A 511 -4.52 -4.82 -43.21
N ALA A 512 -5.58 -4.01 -43.09
CA ALA A 512 -6.89 -4.41 -42.60
C ALA A 512 -7.56 -5.47 -43.50
N MET A 513 -7.30 -5.46 -44.81
CA MET A 513 -7.76 -6.52 -45.72
C MET A 513 -6.99 -7.83 -45.56
N HIS A 514 -5.71 -7.81 -45.15
CA HIS A 514 -4.88 -9.01 -44.99
C HIS A 514 -5.07 -9.67 -43.61
N PHE A 515 -5.23 -8.89 -42.54
CA PHE A 515 -5.56 -9.41 -41.21
C PHE A 515 -7.07 -9.62 -40.99
N GLY A 516 -7.93 -8.91 -41.75
CA GLY A 516 -9.38 -9.11 -41.80
C GLY A 516 -9.81 -10.58 -41.97
N THR A 517 -9.04 -11.34 -42.74
CA THR A 517 -9.25 -12.79 -42.93
C THR A 517 -8.82 -13.64 -41.74
N SER A 518 -7.89 -13.18 -40.91
CA SER A 518 -7.45 -13.84 -39.67
C SER A 518 -8.42 -13.59 -38.50
N TYR A 519 -9.16 -12.46 -38.50
CA TYR A 519 -10.18 -12.14 -37.49
C TYR A 519 -11.46 -12.99 -37.58
N LEU A 520 -11.65 -13.76 -38.65
CA LEU A 520 -12.75 -14.72 -38.79
C LEU A 520 -12.59 -15.96 -37.89
N GLY A 521 -11.44 -16.13 -37.23
CA GLY A 521 -11.13 -17.23 -36.31
C GLY A 521 -10.68 -16.78 -34.92
N LEU A 522 -11.15 -15.63 -34.41
CA LEU A 522 -10.90 -15.18 -33.04
C LEU A 522 -11.34 -16.25 -32.02
N SER A 523 -10.48 -16.54 -31.02
CA SER A 523 -10.81 -17.48 -29.96
C SER A 523 -11.94 -16.94 -29.07
N GLU A 524 -12.73 -17.84 -28.49
CA GLU A 524 -13.69 -17.50 -27.42
C GLU A 524 -13.01 -17.55 -26.04
N GLU A 525 -11.68 -17.37 -26.02
CA GLU A 525 -10.88 -17.31 -24.80
C GLU A 525 -11.22 -16.04 -24.02
N ILE A 526 -11.29 -16.17 -22.69
CA ILE A 526 -11.66 -15.08 -21.80
C ILE A 526 -10.43 -14.20 -21.58
N VAL A 527 -10.61 -12.90 -21.76
CA VAL A 527 -9.62 -11.89 -21.41
C VAL A 527 -10.05 -11.26 -20.09
N ASN A 528 -9.17 -11.28 -19.09
CA ASN A 528 -9.44 -10.78 -17.73
C ASN A 528 -9.68 -9.26 -17.73
N PHE A 529 -8.94 -8.50 -18.55
CA PHE A 529 -9.07 -7.05 -18.66
C PHE A 529 -9.33 -6.61 -20.10
N CYS A 530 -10.56 -6.16 -20.40
CA CYS A 530 -10.87 -5.66 -21.73
C CYS A 530 -10.38 -4.22 -21.99
N VAL A 531 -9.06 -4.10 -22.19
CA VAL A 531 -8.32 -2.89 -22.59
C VAL A 531 -7.62 -3.08 -23.95
N LEU A 532 -7.15 -1.99 -24.57
CA LEU A 532 -6.66 -2.00 -25.97
C LEU A 532 -5.54 -3.03 -26.25
N PRO A 533 -4.50 -3.21 -25.40
CA PRO A 533 -3.45 -4.20 -25.65
C PRO A 533 -3.95 -5.64 -25.77
N PHE A 534 -5.06 -5.97 -25.10
CA PHE A 534 -5.68 -7.31 -25.12
C PHE A 534 -6.88 -7.43 -26.06
N ALA A 535 -7.29 -6.33 -26.71
CA ALA A 535 -8.37 -6.37 -27.69
C ALA A 535 -7.96 -7.09 -28.99
N MET A 536 -6.68 -7.42 -29.16
CA MET A 536 -6.11 -8.04 -30.36
C MET A 536 -5.34 -9.33 -30.00
N PRO A 537 -5.27 -10.33 -30.91
CA PRO A 537 -4.40 -11.50 -30.71
C PRO A 537 -2.94 -11.10 -30.46
N GLU A 538 -2.19 -11.88 -29.66
CA GLU A 538 -0.82 -11.56 -29.23
C GLU A 538 0.11 -11.12 -30.38
N LEU A 539 0.15 -11.88 -31.48
CA LEU A 539 0.98 -11.55 -32.64
C LEU A 539 0.59 -10.21 -33.27
N VAL A 540 -0.71 -9.91 -33.30
CA VAL A 540 -1.24 -8.66 -33.84
C VAL A 540 -0.87 -7.50 -32.92
N SER A 541 -1.09 -7.66 -31.62
CA SER A 541 -0.74 -6.68 -30.59
C SER A 541 0.76 -6.37 -30.59
N TYR A 542 1.61 -7.40 -30.70
CA TYR A 542 3.06 -7.27 -30.82
C TYR A 542 3.46 -6.46 -32.08
N VAL A 543 2.95 -6.84 -33.25
CA VAL A 543 3.27 -6.16 -34.52
C VAL A 543 2.79 -4.70 -34.49
N TRP A 544 1.60 -4.47 -33.93
CA TRP A 544 1.03 -3.12 -33.77
C TRP A 544 1.91 -2.23 -32.88
N ASN A 545 2.34 -2.74 -31.72
CA ASN A 545 3.23 -2.03 -30.82
C ASN A 545 4.59 -1.71 -31.48
N GLN A 546 5.17 -2.66 -32.21
CA GLN A 546 6.43 -2.44 -32.95
C GLN A 546 6.27 -1.38 -34.04
N TYR A 547 5.16 -1.41 -34.78
CA TYR A 547 4.86 -0.42 -35.80
C TYR A 547 4.79 1.00 -35.20
N ASN A 548 4.01 1.17 -34.12
CA ASN A 548 3.88 2.46 -33.43
C ASN A 548 5.22 2.99 -32.91
N LEU A 549 6.08 2.12 -32.35
CA LEU A 549 7.43 2.46 -31.91
C LEU A 549 8.30 2.99 -33.07
N TRP A 550 8.38 2.26 -34.19
CA TRP A 550 9.24 2.66 -35.32
C TRP A 550 8.73 3.93 -36.01
N MET A 551 7.42 4.15 -36.04
CA MET A 551 6.84 5.36 -36.59
C MET A 551 7.07 6.59 -35.69
N ALA A 552 7.08 6.42 -34.37
CA ALA A 552 7.52 7.47 -33.45
C ALA A 552 8.99 7.86 -33.71
N VAL A 553 9.87 6.88 -33.91
CA VAL A 553 11.28 7.13 -34.27
C VAL A 553 11.39 7.88 -35.59
N ALA A 554 10.66 7.47 -36.63
CA ALA A 554 10.65 8.15 -37.93
C ALA A 554 10.16 9.60 -37.82
N THR A 555 9.15 9.85 -36.99
CA THR A 555 8.60 11.19 -36.71
C THR A 555 9.66 12.08 -36.07
N LEU A 556 10.40 11.60 -35.06
CA LEU A 556 11.48 12.35 -34.43
C LEU A 556 12.61 12.70 -35.40
N LEU A 557 12.97 11.78 -36.30
CA LEU A 557 13.99 12.01 -37.33
C LEU A 557 13.54 13.08 -38.33
N LEU A 558 12.28 13.05 -38.78
CA LEU A 558 11.74 14.05 -39.69
C LEU A 558 11.69 15.45 -39.05
N HIS A 559 11.30 15.53 -37.79
CA HIS A 559 11.31 16.79 -37.03
C HIS A 559 12.73 17.32 -36.83
N SER A 560 13.69 16.44 -36.53
CA SER A 560 15.11 16.79 -36.42
C SER A 560 15.69 17.29 -37.74
N PHE A 561 15.34 16.65 -38.85
CA PHE A 561 15.72 17.11 -40.20
C PHE A 561 15.09 18.47 -40.54
N THR A 562 13.82 18.67 -40.22
CA THR A 562 13.12 19.94 -40.44
C THR A 562 13.72 21.06 -39.59
N TYR A 563 14.08 20.76 -38.33
CA TYR A 563 14.82 21.68 -37.47
C TYR A 563 16.17 22.07 -38.08
N CYS A 564 16.96 21.10 -38.53
CA CYS A 564 18.25 21.35 -39.18
C CYS A 564 18.12 22.19 -40.47
N THR A 565 17.11 21.94 -41.30
CA THR A 565 16.88 22.73 -42.52
C THR A 565 16.49 24.18 -42.23
N VAL A 566 15.67 24.43 -41.20
CA VAL A 566 15.21 25.78 -40.83
C VAL A 566 16.26 26.58 -40.03
N TYR A 567 17.03 25.92 -39.16
CA TYR A 567 18.00 26.59 -38.27
C TYR A 567 19.45 26.50 -38.74
N CYS A 568 19.88 25.39 -39.35
CA CYS A 568 21.28 25.16 -39.70
C CYS A 568 21.60 25.53 -41.16
N PHE A 569 20.67 25.31 -42.11
CA PHE A 569 20.89 25.61 -43.54
C PHE A 569 20.35 27.01 -43.92
N LYS A 570 21.06 28.07 -43.52
CA LYS A 570 20.75 29.45 -43.92
C LYS A 570 21.02 29.65 -45.42
N LYS A 571 19.99 29.89 -46.26
CA LYS A 571 20.19 30.50 -47.58
C LYS A 571 20.24 32.02 -47.44
N LYS A 572 21.41 32.59 -47.74
CA LYS A 572 21.73 34.02 -47.65
C LYS A 572 21.08 34.79 -48.82
N SER A 573 19.76 34.93 -48.81
CA SER A 573 19.05 35.85 -49.71
C SER A 573 17.60 36.00 -49.26
N GLN A 574 17.17 37.25 -49.00
CA GLN A 574 15.87 37.84 -49.40
C GLN A 574 15.16 38.72 -48.34
N SER A 575 14.40 39.66 -48.91
CA SER A 575 13.65 40.83 -48.41
C SER A 575 12.89 40.71 -47.08
N SER A 576 12.55 41.88 -46.51
CA SER A 576 11.84 42.05 -45.22
C SER A 576 10.52 41.26 -45.08
N GLY A 577 9.83 40.96 -46.18
CA GLY A 577 8.65 40.09 -46.17
C GLY A 577 8.96 38.62 -45.87
N SER A 578 10.13 38.11 -46.28
CA SER A 578 10.60 36.74 -46.02
C SER A 578 10.96 36.53 -44.55
N GLU A 579 11.50 37.56 -43.89
CA GLU A 579 11.94 37.49 -42.49
C GLU A 579 10.77 37.27 -41.52
N SER A 580 9.64 37.96 -41.72
CA SER A 580 8.42 37.78 -40.93
C SER A 580 7.79 36.38 -41.09
N LEU A 581 7.89 35.81 -42.30
CA LEU A 581 7.39 34.46 -42.61
C LEU A 581 8.24 33.39 -41.91
N VAL A 582 9.57 33.58 -41.90
CA VAL A 582 10.54 32.69 -41.23
C VAL A 582 10.37 32.72 -39.71
N VAL A 583 10.11 33.89 -39.11
CA VAL A 583 9.84 33.99 -37.66
C VAL A 583 8.57 33.23 -37.29
N THR A 584 7.50 33.38 -38.08
CA THR A 584 6.24 32.65 -37.89
C THR A 584 6.44 31.13 -38.04
N GLN A 585 7.18 30.69 -39.07
CA GLN A 585 7.52 29.28 -39.29
C GLN A 585 8.34 28.68 -38.14
N LYS A 586 9.30 29.42 -37.58
CA LYS A 586 10.08 28.98 -36.41
C LYS A 586 9.23 28.81 -35.15
N ALA A 587 8.28 29.71 -34.91
CA ALA A 587 7.37 29.62 -33.77
C ALA A 587 6.42 28.42 -33.87
N ILE A 588 5.88 28.16 -35.07
CA ILE A 588 5.07 26.97 -35.35
C ILE A 588 5.93 25.71 -35.20
N LEU A 589 7.12 25.67 -35.80
CA LEU A 589 8.03 24.53 -35.75
C LEU A 589 8.44 24.16 -34.31
N ASN A 590 8.80 25.14 -33.48
CA ASN A 590 9.16 24.87 -32.09
C ASN A 590 7.97 24.33 -31.26
N THR A 591 6.74 24.69 -31.62
CA THR A 591 5.53 24.18 -30.95
C THR A 591 5.25 22.74 -31.38
N VAL A 592 5.36 22.46 -32.69
CA VAL A 592 5.18 21.13 -33.26
C VAL A 592 6.27 20.15 -32.80
N ILE A 593 7.52 20.60 -32.62
CA ILE A 593 8.61 19.76 -32.07
C ILE A 593 8.32 19.36 -30.62
N ILE A 594 7.86 20.28 -29.77
CA ILE A 594 7.51 19.94 -28.38
C ILE A 594 6.31 18.98 -28.36
N GLN A 595 5.32 19.21 -29.21
CA GLN A 595 4.18 18.29 -29.37
C GLN A 595 4.65 16.88 -29.80
N ALA A 596 5.56 16.80 -30.77
CA ALA A 596 6.16 15.54 -31.21
C ALA A 596 6.99 14.88 -30.10
N LEU A 597 7.72 15.63 -29.29
CA LEU A 597 8.48 15.08 -28.15
C LEU A 597 7.58 14.55 -27.04
N VAL A 598 6.49 15.25 -26.73
CA VAL A 598 5.51 14.78 -25.74
C VAL A 598 4.82 13.52 -26.25
N PHE A 599 4.29 13.55 -27.49
CA PHE A 599 3.64 12.41 -28.12
C PHE A 599 4.57 11.20 -28.25
N CYS A 600 5.77 11.38 -28.81
CA CYS A 600 6.73 10.28 -28.92
C CYS A 600 7.20 9.81 -27.55
N GLY A 601 7.38 10.70 -26.57
CA GLY A 601 7.74 10.31 -25.21
C GLY A 601 6.67 9.43 -24.55
N SER A 602 5.40 9.79 -24.67
CA SER A 602 4.28 9.01 -24.14
C SER A 602 4.08 7.67 -24.87
N SER A 603 4.09 7.68 -26.19
CA SER A 603 3.80 6.48 -26.99
C SER A 603 4.97 5.50 -27.00
N VAL A 604 6.22 5.99 -26.98
CA VAL A 604 7.41 5.14 -26.82
C VAL A 604 7.46 4.55 -25.42
N LEU A 605 7.07 5.29 -24.37
CA LEU A 605 7.03 4.74 -23.02
C LEU A 605 6.00 3.62 -22.89
N SER A 606 4.78 3.80 -23.45
CA SER A 606 3.75 2.75 -23.50
C SER A 606 4.25 1.49 -24.22
N ALA A 607 4.79 1.64 -25.45
CA ALA A 607 5.29 0.52 -26.24
C ALA A 607 6.56 -0.12 -25.65
N ALA A 608 7.45 0.66 -25.03
CA ALA A 608 8.67 0.16 -24.41
C ALA A 608 8.39 -0.67 -23.15
N LEU A 609 7.40 -0.28 -22.34
CA LEU A 609 6.98 -1.06 -21.17
C LEU A 609 6.54 -2.47 -21.58
N ILE A 610 5.73 -2.58 -22.64
CA ILE A 610 5.26 -3.86 -23.19
C ILE A 610 6.42 -4.64 -23.84
N ALA A 611 7.24 -3.98 -24.67
CA ALA A 611 8.30 -4.62 -25.42
C ALA A 611 9.45 -5.14 -24.53
N VAL A 612 9.82 -4.41 -23.47
CA VAL A 612 10.91 -4.81 -22.55
C VAL A 612 10.54 -6.07 -21.78
N LEU A 613 9.28 -6.22 -21.35
CA LEU A 613 8.84 -7.43 -20.66
C LEU A 613 8.82 -8.66 -21.56
N GLY A 614 8.45 -8.49 -22.83
CA GLY A 614 8.50 -9.56 -23.84
C GLY A 614 9.92 -10.06 -24.15
N LEU A 615 10.98 -9.42 -23.64
CA LEU A 615 12.36 -9.89 -23.79
C LEU A 615 12.79 -10.87 -22.70
N PHE A 616 12.01 -11.02 -21.62
CA PHE A 616 12.32 -11.91 -20.50
C PHE A 616 11.50 -13.20 -20.59
N GLU A 617 12.15 -14.36 -20.53
CA GLU A 617 11.44 -15.66 -20.42
C GLU A 617 10.67 -15.80 -19.10
N LYS A 618 11.08 -15.05 -18.06
CA LYS A 618 10.39 -14.92 -16.76
C LYS A 618 10.45 -13.45 -16.32
N PRO A 619 9.45 -12.64 -16.69
CA PRO A 619 9.45 -11.22 -16.34
C PRO A 619 9.32 -11.04 -14.82
N PRO A 620 9.99 -10.02 -14.23
CA PRO A 620 10.00 -9.78 -12.79
C PRO A 620 8.68 -9.19 -12.24
N VAL A 621 7.75 -8.85 -13.13
CA VAL A 621 6.43 -8.30 -12.86
C VAL A 621 5.45 -8.96 -13.83
N ASP A 622 4.22 -9.17 -13.41
CA ASP A 622 3.17 -9.75 -14.24
C ASP A 622 2.99 -8.96 -15.57
N PRO A 623 3.15 -9.63 -16.73
CA PRO A 623 2.92 -9.02 -18.04
C PRO A 623 1.50 -8.50 -18.23
N GLU A 624 0.49 -9.13 -17.61
CA GLU A 624 -0.90 -8.68 -17.74
C GLU A 624 -1.10 -7.34 -17.03
N LEU A 625 -0.62 -7.23 -15.79
CA LEU A 625 -0.61 -5.99 -15.03
C LEU A 625 0.11 -4.86 -15.77
N VAL A 626 1.32 -5.07 -16.28
CA VAL A 626 2.06 -3.98 -16.96
C VAL A 626 1.40 -3.58 -18.27
N SER A 627 0.81 -4.52 -19.00
CA SER A 627 0.03 -4.21 -20.22
C SER A 627 -1.21 -3.38 -19.90
N THR A 628 -1.85 -3.64 -18.76
CA THR A 628 -3.00 -2.87 -18.27
C THR A 628 -2.59 -1.43 -17.93
N TYR A 629 -1.45 -1.24 -17.26
CA TYR A 629 -0.95 0.09 -16.86
C TYR A 629 -0.27 0.87 -18.01
N ALA A 630 0.15 0.19 -19.09
CA ALA A 630 0.74 0.82 -20.27
C ALA A 630 -0.22 1.77 -21.02
N VAL A 631 -1.52 1.74 -20.67
CA VAL A 631 -2.54 2.68 -21.16
C VAL A 631 -2.31 4.11 -20.63
N ILE A 632 -1.79 4.26 -19.40
CA ILE A 632 -1.66 5.58 -18.74
C ILE A 632 -0.76 6.55 -19.53
N PRO A 633 0.44 6.16 -19.99
CA PRO A 633 1.23 7.01 -20.87
C PRO A 633 0.48 7.41 -22.16
N GLY A 634 -0.33 6.51 -22.74
CA GLY A 634 -1.17 6.82 -23.91
C GLY A 634 -2.20 7.92 -23.62
N LEU A 635 -2.86 7.89 -22.47
CA LEU A 635 -3.83 8.92 -22.07
C LEU A 635 -3.24 10.34 -22.02
N LEU A 636 -1.96 10.48 -21.69
CA LEU A 636 -1.26 11.76 -21.68
C LEU A 636 -1.13 12.35 -23.10
N SER A 637 -0.93 11.51 -24.12
CA SER A 637 -0.77 11.97 -25.50
C SER A 637 -2.07 12.60 -26.03
N TYR A 638 -3.22 11.96 -25.74
CA TYR A 638 -4.55 12.43 -26.13
C TYR A 638 -5.00 13.70 -25.38
N SER A 639 -4.35 14.02 -24.26
CA SER A 639 -4.79 15.10 -23.36
C SER A 639 -3.94 16.38 -23.48
N GLY A 640 -2.70 16.27 -23.96
CA GLY A 640 -1.69 17.34 -23.83
C GLY A 640 -1.84 18.52 -24.81
N ASN A 641 -2.46 18.30 -25.98
CA ASN A 641 -2.42 19.23 -27.11
C ASN A 641 -2.89 20.65 -26.73
N PHE A 642 -4.05 20.79 -26.10
CA PHE A 642 -4.60 22.08 -25.72
C PHE A 642 -3.66 22.90 -24.83
N TYR A 643 -3.09 22.26 -23.82
CA TYR A 643 -2.23 22.91 -22.82
C TYR A 643 -0.91 23.36 -23.43
N ILE A 644 -0.36 22.57 -24.37
CA ILE A 644 0.82 22.96 -25.15
C ILE A 644 0.51 24.19 -26.02
N TYR A 645 -0.61 24.20 -26.74
CA TYR A 645 -1.01 25.35 -27.57
C TYR A 645 -1.34 26.59 -26.73
N PHE A 646 -1.96 26.42 -25.56
CA PHE A 646 -2.21 27.51 -24.61
C PHE A 646 -0.89 28.13 -24.12
N TRP A 647 0.12 27.32 -23.84
CA TRP A 647 1.43 27.82 -23.41
C TRP A 647 2.22 28.47 -24.56
N ARG A 648 2.28 27.81 -25.73
CA ARG A 648 3.24 28.13 -26.80
C ARG A 648 2.70 29.02 -27.90
N SER A 649 1.41 28.90 -28.24
CA SER A 649 0.81 29.67 -29.33
C SER A 649 0.01 30.86 -28.78
N ARG A 650 0.48 32.07 -29.08
CA ARG A 650 -0.22 33.30 -28.71
C ARG A 650 -1.61 33.39 -29.33
N ASP A 651 -1.74 32.96 -30.59
CA ASP A 651 -2.99 33.01 -31.34
C ASP A 651 -4.05 32.07 -30.75
N TYR A 652 -3.66 30.83 -30.45
CA TYR A 652 -4.54 29.87 -29.79
C TYR A 652 -4.87 30.30 -28.36
N ARG A 653 -3.88 30.69 -27.55
CA ARG A 653 -4.11 31.19 -26.18
C ARG A 653 -5.11 32.35 -26.14
N HIS A 654 -4.98 33.31 -27.06
CA HIS A 654 -5.89 34.45 -27.11
C HIS A 654 -7.33 34.01 -27.42
N GLN A 655 -7.52 33.10 -28.37
CA GLN A 655 -8.86 32.57 -28.68
C GLN A 655 -9.43 31.73 -27.53
N PHE A 656 -8.61 30.91 -26.86
CA PHE A 656 -9.03 30.16 -25.68
C PHE A 656 -9.46 31.08 -24.53
N MET A 657 -8.66 32.10 -24.21
CA MET A 657 -9.00 33.08 -23.17
C MET A 657 -10.28 33.86 -23.50
N ARG A 658 -10.54 34.13 -24.78
CA ARG A 658 -11.79 34.75 -25.23
C ARG A 658 -12.97 33.80 -25.07
N GLN A 659 -12.80 32.53 -25.44
CA GLN A 659 -13.82 31.48 -25.29
C GLN A 659 -14.19 31.26 -23.82
N LEU A 660 -13.21 31.28 -22.91
CA LEU A 660 -13.40 31.03 -21.48
C LEU A 660 -13.83 32.29 -20.69
N GLY A 661 -14.09 33.42 -21.36
CA GLY A 661 -14.54 34.66 -20.69
C GLY A 661 -13.43 35.44 -19.97
N CYS A 662 -12.17 35.05 -20.12
CA CYS A 662 -11.00 35.65 -19.45
C CYS A 662 -10.38 36.84 -20.24
N GLY A 663 -11.10 37.40 -21.22
CA GLY A 663 -10.59 38.43 -22.13
C GLY A 663 -10.12 39.74 -21.48
N LYS A 664 -10.48 39.99 -20.21
CA LYS A 664 -10.04 41.17 -19.43
C LYS A 664 -8.55 41.13 -19.03
N PHE A 665 -7.90 39.97 -19.12
CA PHE A 665 -6.48 39.78 -18.77
C PHE A 665 -5.52 39.87 -19.96
N LEU A 666 -6.02 40.28 -21.14
CA LEU A 666 -5.20 40.41 -22.34
C LEU A 666 -4.51 41.79 -22.38
N PRO A 667 -3.17 41.86 -22.57
CA PRO A 667 -2.48 43.13 -22.79
C PRO A 667 -3.01 43.83 -24.06
N GLN A 668 -3.26 45.14 -24.01
CA GLN A 668 -3.60 45.96 -25.19
C GLN A 668 -2.45 45.95 -26.21
N GLU A 669 -2.78 45.71 -27.48
CA GLU A 669 -1.88 45.38 -28.60
C GLU A 669 -0.87 46.48 -29.00
N GLN A 670 0.26 46.05 -29.59
CA GLN A 670 0.96 46.79 -30.65
C GLN A 670 0.82 46.05 -31.99
N SER A 671 -0.03 46.61 -32.86
CA SER A 671 -0.04 46.56 -34.33
C SER A 671 0.28 45.24 -35.06
N LEU A 672 -0.78 44.51 -35.43
CA LEU A 672 -0.81 43.57 -36.55
C LEU A 672 -0.58 44.30 -37.90
N VAL A 673 0.52 44.01 -38.57
CA VAL A 673 0.70 44.36 -40.00
C VAL A 673 -0.09 43.37 -40.84
N PHE A 674 -1.20 43.85 -41.39
CA PHE A 674 -2.03 43.18 -42.39
C PHE A 674 -1.23 42.86 -43.66
N VAL A 675 -1.32 41.61 -44.14
CA VAL A 675 -1.09 41.28 -45.57
C VAL A 675 -2.33 40.54 -46.08
N SER A 676 -3.33 41.31 -46.49
CA SER A 676 -4.44 40.85 -47.32
C SER A 676 -4.65 41.80 -48.49
N SER A 677 -3.80 41.71 -49.53
CA SER A 677 -4.11 42.18 -50.89
C SER A 677 -2.95 41.93 -51.85
N ILE A 678 -2.84 40.72 -52.41
CA ILE A 678 -2.25 40.52 -53.75
C ILE A 678 -3.14 39.51 -54.49
N ARG A 679 -4.34 39.98 -54.88
CA ARG A 679 -5.14 39.38 -55.95
C ARG A 679 -6.14 40.41 -56.45
N SER A 680 -5.69 41.23 -57.40
CA SER A 680 -6.45 41.85 -58.51
C SER A 680 -5.88 43.24 -58.79
N LYS A 681 -5.18 43.37 -59.93
CA LYS A 681 -5.06 44.57 -60.76
C LYS A 681 -3.95 44.34 -61.78
N THR A 682 -4.30 43.68 -62.88
CA THR A 682 -3.73 43.92 -64.22
C THR A 682 -4.66 43.27 -65.25
N SER A 683 -5.78 43.93 -65.53
CA SER A 683 -6.41 43.90 -66.84
C SER A 683 -7.15 45.23 -67.08
N SER A 684 -6.83 45.85 -68.22
CA SER A 684 -7.45 46.98 -68.93
C SER A 684 -7.48 48.37 -68.28
N GLN A 685 -6.66 49.30 -68.78
CA GLN A 685 -7.07 50.43 -69.66
C GLN A 685 -5.87 51.35 -70.00
N HIS A 686 -5.17 51.06 -71.11
CA HIS A 686 -4.95 51.92 -72.28
C HIS A 686 -3.89 51.33 -73.21
#